data_AF-A0AA40BA64-F1
#
_entry.id   AF-A0AA40BA64-F1
#
_cell.length_a   1.000
_cell.length_b   1.000
_cell.length_c   1.000
_cell.angle_alpha   90.00
_cell.angle_beta   90.00
_cell.angle_gamma   90.00
#
_symmetry.space_group_name_H-M   'P 1'
#
loop_
_entity.id
_entity.type
_entity.pdbx_description
1 polymer ?
#
loop_
_entity_poly.entity_id
_entity_poly.type
_entity_poly.pdbx_seq_one_letter_code
_entity_poly.pdbx_strand_id
1 'polypeptide(L)'
;MPFNAQDLKAYRREDKYGTMTAEERIKLLKPYLPSPPPRTSSQRAEAKAREKKSLFGVRRFLRDEFHLLVFTVVHAFFSLYIRIRQAYHAVINQVYSIYHYHHRTPELIQRDVKALRRLPKHLSVILKLEDHGRGGAGLERLVNEAADIAAWCASAGIPELSIYEKTGILKGYLPETQRAISQKLVTYFGPNGPALSVQAPHIPAVELPALQSAGRSNGSEPKPLTVLLLSAEDGRDSIVDLTKTLTEMSQRSKLSSVDISIELVDAELNESIMGEPDLLMLFGPHVELSGYPPWQIRLTEIFHVPDNQGVGYQTHIATHGWFFELDDYTRAIDYMNFHDSKNGSGAESGDVKEEMGVFRPPAVRSGATALNRALFSKRVDLAAAAVNDSRLISKYRKALADGHEILAEKSISPIVIHPNQTLAKQGRKCLLLSTSTKAEEPETWGQILKDGIQKQELSVIPYVMQFDYSHWSTHDILTSILPEDLHDDIPSGFNTAGHVAHLNLRDHFTPYKKVIAEVLVDKNPAIRTVINKVDNVGSESVFRTFQYEVLAGPNDLQVQVAESGCTFEFDYAKVYWNSKLETEHRRLIQLFKPGEVVCDVMAGIGPFAVPAGKNGVFVWANDMNPESYRYLKDAIKKNKVEQFVRPFCEDGRAFIHRATDSVLAASQNGDYAVATQKRPARGAKRNQELTHVPIPPTISHFVMNLPASAIEFVGCYRGLYAGHEALFEPTTERKLPLVHVHCFSFKADDETPLNDICERITKEIGFEMKPGDSEAEGQVAIHDVRDVAPSKRMFCASFRVPRDVAFAPRSRGESRPL
;
A
#
# COMPACT_ATOMS: atom_id res chain seq x y z
N MET A 1 -0.23 -38.66 -25.47
CA MET A 1 -0.36 -40.10 -25.13
C MET A 1 -0.88 -40.20 -23.69
N PRO A 2 -1.72 -41.18 -23.34
CA PRO A 2 -2.09 -41.40 -21.94
C PRO A 2 -0.84 -41.80 -21.15
N PHE A 3 -0.69 -41.22 -19.95
CA PHE A 3 0.47 -41.48 -19.09
C PHE A 3 0.52 -42.94 -18.65
N ASN A 4 1.70 -43.55 -18.68
CA ASN A 4 1.90 -44.92 -18.21
C ASN A 4 1.60 -45.00 -16.71
N ALA A 5 0.79 -45.98 -16.30
CA ALA A 5 0.35 -46.16 -14.92
C ALA A 5 1.52 -46.41 -13.95
N GLN A 6 2.65 -46.96 -14.42
CA GLN A 6 3.87 -47.10 -13.61
C GLN A 6 4.57 -45.77 -13.37
N ASP A 7 4.71 -44.93 -14.40
CA ASP A 7 5.32 -43.60 -14.29
C ASP A 7 4.47 -42.67 -13.44
N LEU A 8 3.13 -42.81 -13.52
CA LEU A 8 2.19 -42.05 -12.69
C LEU A 8 2.28 -42.46 -11.21
N LYS A 9 2.53 -43.74 -10.92
CA LYS A 9 2.77 -44.22 -9.55
C LYS A 9 4.13 -43.76 -9.02
N ALA A 10 5.15 -43.70 -9.86
CA ALA A 10 6.48 -43.18 -9.49
C ALA A 10 6.40 -41.68 -9.18
N TYR A 11 5.74 -40.89 -10.04
CA TYR A 11 5.48 -39.47 -9.83
C TYR A 11 4.68 -39.20 -8.55
N ARG A 12 3.60 -39.96 -8.29
CA ARG A 12 2.81 -39.84 -7.05
C ARG A 12 3.57 -40.26 -5.79
N ARG A 13 4.53 -41.19 -5.91
CA ARG A 13 5.42 -41.55 -4.79
C ARG A 13 6.44 -40.44 -4.52
N GLU A 14 6.92 -39.78 -5.56
CA GLU A 14 7.82 -38.65 -5.44
C GLU A 14 7.14 -37.46 -4.75
N ASP A 15 5.93 -37.09 -5.19
CA ASP A 15 5.14 -36.00 -4.60
C ASP A 15 4.90 -36.21 -3.08
N LYS A 16 4.86 -37.48 -2.66
CA LYS A 16 4.59 -37.88 -1.27
C LYS A 16 5.84 -38.09 -0.41
N TYR A 17 7.00 -38.41 -0.99
CA TYR A 17 8.21 -38.82 -0.22
C TYR A 17 9.53 -38.15 -0.67
N GLY A 18 9.54 -37.37 -1.77
CA GLY A 18 10.67 -36.50 -2.15
C GLY A 18 11.98 -37.21 -2.51
N THR A 19 11.96 -38.42 -3.08
CA THR A 19 13.13 -39.31 -3.15
C THR A 19 13.94 -39.30 -4.46
N MET A 20 13.55 -38.57 -5.52
CA MET A 20 14.22 -38.62 -6.84
C MET A 20 15.13 -37.41 -7.11
N THR A 21 16.26 -37.66 -7.76
CA THR A 21 17.19 -36.61 -8.20
C THR A 21 16.69 -35.88 -9.45
N ALA A 22 17.18 -34.66 -9.71
CA ALA A 22 16.74 -33.83 -10.83
C ALA A 22 16.94 -34.52 -12.20
N GLU A 23 18.01 -35.30 -12.37
CA GLU A 23 18.27 -36.05 -13.60
C GLU A 23 17.26 -37.19 -13.82
N GLU A 24 16.83 -37.84 -12.74
CA GLU A 24 15.84 -38.91 -12.78
C GLU A 24 14.44 -38.35 -13.09
N ARG A 25 14.09 -37.17 -12.58
CA ARG A 25 12.85 -36.43 -12.95
C ARG A 25 12.81 -36.12 -14.44
N ILE A 26 13.91 -35.60 -14.97
CA ILE A 26 14.03 -35.27 -16.40
C ILE A 26 13.89 -36.54 -17.23
N LYS A 27 14.49 -37.65 -16.79
CA LYS A 27 14.39 -38.94 -17.50
C LYS A 27 12.98 -39.52 -17.48
N LEU A 28 12.23 -39.34 -16.38
CA LEU A 28 10.82 -39.75 -16.25
C LEU A 28 9.90 -38.95 -17.20
N LEU A 29 10.17 -37.64 -17.36
CA LEU A 29 9.35 -36.74 -18.18
C LEU A 29 9.71 -36.77 -19.67
N LYS A 30 10.96 -37.12 -20.02
CA LYS A 30 11.50 -37.13 -21.39
C LYS A 30 10.62 -37.82 -22.45
N PRO A 31 9.95 -38.95 -22.18
CA PRO A 31 9.07 -39.61 -23.17
C PRO A 31 7.77 -38.86 -23.46
N TYR A 32 7.36 -37.97 -22.55
CA TYR A 32 6.11 -37.20 -22.61
C TYR A 32 6.30 -35.78 -23.15
N LEU A 33 7.56 -35.33 -23.29
CA LEU A 33 7.91 -34.06 -23.90
C LEU A 33 7.80 -34.15 -25.42
N PRO A 34 7.26 -33.13 -26.10
CA PRO A 34 7.20 -33.12 -27.56
C PRO A 34 8.61 -33.14 -28.16
N SER A 35 8.80 -33.93 -29.21
CA SER A 35 10.06 -33.95 -29.96
C SER A 35 10.35 -32.55 -30.51
N PRO A 36 11.55 -31.99 -30.29
CA PRO A 36 11.90 -30.70 -30.87
C PRO A 36 11.82 -30.78 -32.41
N PRO A 37 11.37 -29.72 -33.09
CA PRO A 37 11.22 -29.74 -34.54
C PRO A 37 12.58 -30.00 -35.23
N PRO A 38 12.61 -30.72 -36.37
CA PRO A 38 13.84 -30.99 -37.09
C PRO A 38 14.44 -29.67 -37.58
N ARG A 39 15.60 -29.29 -37.05
CA ARG A 39 16.33 -28.09 -37.45
C ARG A 39 16.73 -28.17 -38.92
N THR A 40 16.34 -27.17 -39.70
CA THR A 40 16.76 -27.01 -41.11
C THR A 40 18.27 -26.79 -41.21
N SER A 41 18.86 -27.08 -42.38
CA SER A 41 20.30 -26.93 -42.63
C SER A 41 20.81 -25.50 -42.38
N SER A 42 19.95 -24.48 -42.55
CA SER A 42 20.23 -23.08 -42.21
C SER A 42 20.37 -22.85 -40.70
N GLN A 43 19.53 -23.48 -39.88
CA GLN A 43 19.61 -23.38 -38.41
C GLN A 43 20.83 -24.10 -37.83
N ARG A 44 21.34 -25.14 -38.51
CA ARG A 44 22.64 -25.77 -38.15
C ARG A 44 23.83 -24.86 -38.47
N ALA A 45 23.76 -24.06 -39.52
CA ALA A 45 24.77 -23.08 -39.86
C ALA A 45 24.74 -21.87 -38.90
N GLU A 46 23.56 -21.39 -38.52
CA GLU A 46 23.40 -20.32 -37.53
C GLU A 46 23.76 -20.75 -36.10
N ALA A 47 23.48 -21.99 -35.70
CA ALA A 47 23.92 -22.53 -34.41
C ALA A 47 25.46 -22.66 -34.34
N LYS A 48 26.11 -23.13 -35.42
CA LYS A 48 27.58 -23.15 -35.53
C LYS A 48 28.19 -21.74 -35.64
N ALA A 49 27.46 -20.77 -36.20
CA ALA A 49 27.88 -19.37 -36.24
C ALA A 49 27.68 -18.67 -34.87
N ARG A 50 26.66 -19.05 -34.09
CA ARG A 50 26.44 -18.60 -32.70
C ARG A 50 27.47 -19.18 -31.73
N GLU A 51 27.87 -20.45 -31.88
CA GLU A 51 28.95 -21.04 -31.07
C GLU A 51 30.31 -20.36 -31.29
N LYS A 52 30.52 -19.70 -32.43
CA LYS A 52 31.78 -19.00 -32.75
C LYS A 52 31.79 -17.50 -32.43
N LYS A 53 30.71 -16.93 -31.88
CA LYS A 53 30.66 -15.51 -31.46
C LYS A 53 30.30 -15.36 -29.98
N SER A 54 31.21 -15.80 -29.12
CA SER A 54 31.35 -15.27 -27.76
C SER A 54 32.66 -15.76 -27.15
N LEU A 55 33.78 -15.25 -27.65
CA LEU A 55 35.03 -15.34 -26.91
C LEU A 55 35.41 -13.92 -26.48
N PHE A 56 35.23 -13.69 -25.18
CA PHE A 56 35.76 -12.59 -24.37
C PHE A 56 35.13 -11.20 -24.52
N GLY A 57 33.93 -11.05 -23.96
CA GLY A 57 33.45 -9.77 -23.45
C GLY A 57 33.96 -9.51 -22.04
N VAL A 58 35.26 -9.21 -21.87
CA VAL A 58 35.89 -8.95 -20.55
C VAL A 58 35.09 -7.93 -19.73
N ARG A 59 34.49 -6.93 -20.36
CA ARG A 59 33.62 -5.94 -19.69
C ARG A 59 32.33 -6.50 -19.09
N ARG A 60 31.71 -7.52 -19.71
CA ARG A 60 30.46 -8.11 -19.22
C ARG A 60 30.75 -9.05 -18.05
N PHE A 61 31.79 -9.87 -18.21
CA PHE A 61 32.33 -10.71 -17.14
C PHE A 61 32.78 -9.90 -15.92
N LEU A 62 33.56 -8.83 -16.11
CA LEU A 62 33.98 -7.95 -15.01
C LEU A 62 32.81 -7.25 -14.32
N ARG A 63 31.75 -6.90 -15.07
CA ARG A 63 30.56 -6.28 -14.49
C ARG A 63 29.78 -7.28 -13.65
N ASP A 64 29.60 -8.49 -14.15
CA ASP A 64 28.85 -9.54 -13.44
C ASP A 64 29.63 -10.02 -12.21
N GLU A 65 30.96 -10.18 -12.30
CA GLU A 65 31.83 -10.43 -11.14
C GLU A 65 31.84 -9.27 -10.15
N PHE A 66 31.81 -8.02 -10.61
CA PHE A 66 31.69 -6.87 -9.71
C PHE A 66 30.34 -6.86 -8.98
N HIS A 67 29.23 -7.15 -9.66
CA HIS A 67 27.92 -7.28 -9.02
C HIS A 67 27.88 -8.44 -8.02
N LEU A 68 28.50 -9.58 -8.35
CA LEU A 68 28.61 -10.73 -7.45
C LEU A 68 29.47 -10.41 -6.23
N LEU A 69 30.58 -9.69 -6.43
CA LEU A 69 31.44 -9.22 -5.35
C LEU A 69 30.69 -8.27 -4.42
N VAL A 70 30.00 -7.27 -4.97
CA VAL A 70 29.20 -6.32 -4.18
C VAL A 70 28.10 -7.05 -3.41
N PHE A 71 27.37 -7.96 -4.05
CA PHE A 71 26.37 -8.79 -3.39
C PHE A 71 26.99 -9.61 -2.25
N THR A 72 28.14 -10.27 -2.51
CA THR A 72 28.83 -11.09 -1.50
C THR A 72 29.31 -10.25 -0.32
N VAL A 73 29.85 -9.06 -0.57
CA VAL A 73 30.30 -8.13 0.48
C VAL A 73 29.12 -7.66 1.32
N VAL A 74 28.05 -7.18 0.68
CA VAL A 74 26.83 -6.74 1.38
C VAL A 74 26.23 -7.90 2.18
N HIS A 75 26.07 -9.07 1.57
CA HIS A 75 25.54 -10.25 2.23
C HIS A 75 26.43 -10.72 3.38
N ALA A 76 27.76 -10.62 3.26
CA ALA A 76 28.70 -10.93 4.34
C ALA A 76 28.57 -9.95 5.51
N PHE A 77 28.45 -8.64 5.25
CA PHE A 77 28.21 -7.64 6.30
C PHE A 77 26.88 -7.86 7.00
N PHE A 78 25.79 -8.08 6.26
CA PHE A 78 24.48 -8.38 6.86
C PHE A 78 24.50 -9.71 7.63
N SER A 79 25.13 -10.75 7.10
CA SER A 79 25.27 -12.04 7.79
C SER A 79 26.09 -11.91 9.08
N LEU A 80 27.17 -11.13 9.06
CA LEU A 80 27.99 -10.86 10.23
C LEU A 80 27.22 -10.05 11.27
N TYR A 81 26.50 -9.01 10.85
CA TYR A 81 25.63 -8.22 11.73
C TYR A 81 24.55 -9.08 12.40
N ILE A 82 23.83 -9.90 11.63
CA ILE A 82 22.80 -10.80 12.17
C ILE A 82 23.40 -11.80 13.16
N ARG A 83 24.55 -12.41 12.84
CA ARG A 83 25.21 -13.36 13.76
C ARG A 83 25.71 -12.68 15.04
N ILE A 84 26.26 -11.47 14.95
CA ILE A 84 26.67 -10.69 16.12
C ILE A 84 25.45 -10.34 16.97
N ARG A 85 24.35 -9.89 16.37
CA ARG A 85 23.10 -9.59 17.09
C ARG A 85 22.52 -10.83 17.78
N GLN A 86 22.47 -11.96 17.07
CA GLN A 86 22.02 -13.24 17.63
C GLN A 86 22.92 -13.71 18.77
N ALA A 87 24.24 -13.60 18.63
CA ALA A 87 25.19 -13.94 19.70
C ALA A 87 25.02 -13.01 20.91
N TYR A 88 24.84 -11.70 20.68
CA TYR A 88 24.59 -10.72 21.73
C TYR A 88 23.29 -11.04 22.50
N HIS A 89 22.18 -11.28 21.79
CA HIS A 89 20.92 -11.66 22.43
C HIS A 89 20.98 -13.03 23.12
N ALA A 90 21.68 -14.02 22.56
CA ALA A 90 21.89 -15.30 23.22
C ALA A 90 22.67 -15.15 24.54
N VAL A 91 23.73 -14.33 24.54
CA VAL A 91 24.51 -14.05 25.76
C VAL A 91 23.68 -13.29 26.79
N ILE A 92 22.94 -12.27 26.35
CA ILE A 92 22.05 -11.50 27.22
C ILE A 92 20.96 -12.38 27.83
N ASN A 93 20.27 -13.19 27.02
CA ASN A 93 19.22 -14.10 27.50
C ASN A 93 19.80 -15.12 28.49
N GLN A 94 21.02 -15.61 28.26
CA GLN A 94 21.71 -16.51 29.18
C GLN A 94 22.09 -15.82 30.49
N VAL A 95 22.56 -14.57 30.46
CA VAL A 95 22.88 -13.80 31.66
C VAL A 95 21.61 -13.47 32.45
N TYR A 96 20.54 -13.03 31.77
CA TYR A 96 19.25 -12.81 32.41
C TYR A 96 18.62 -14.11 32.91
N SER A 97 18.88 -15.27 32.28
CA SER A 97 18.25 -16.53 32.70
C SER A 97 18.83 -16.94 34.03
N ILE A 98 20.15 -16.77 34.18
CA ILE A 98 20.92 -16.89 35.42
C ILE A 98 20.45 -15.86 36.47
N TYR A 99 20.20 -14.62 36.09
CA TYR A 99 19.78 -13.57 37.03
C TYR A 99 18.31 -13.71 37.51
N HIS A 100 17.40 -14.13 36.63
CA HIS A 100 15.97 -14.38 36.91
C HIS A 100 15.65 -15.89 37.05
N TYR A 101 16.56 -16.66 37.66
CA TYR A 101 16.42 -18.10 37.88
C TYR A 101 15.26 -18.51 38.83
N HIS A 102 14.35 -17.60 39.16
CA HIS A 102 13.30 -17.79 40.18
C HIS A 102 11.87 -17.84 39.61
N HIS A 103 11.69 -17.95 38.30
CA HIS A 103 10.36 -18.01 37.65
C HIS A 103 9.52 -19.28 37.90
N ARG A 104 9.90 -20.11 38.87
CA ARG A 104 9.17 -21.32 39.25
C ARG A 104 8.13 -21.11 40.34
N THR A 105 7.97 -19.88 40.84
CA THR A 105 6.98 -19.55 41.87
C THR A 105 5.92 -18.62 41.29
N PRO A 106 4.62 -18.98 41.37
CA PRO A 106 3.53 -18.22 40.77
C PRO A 106 3.43 -16.78 41.28
N GLU A 107 3.91 -16.50 42.51
CA GLU A 107 3.87 -15.18 43.13
C GLU A 107 4.76 -14.14 42.41
N LEU A 108 5.87 -14.59 41.81
CA LEU A 108 6.77 -13.70 41.04
C LEU A 108 6.13 -13.33 39.72
N ILE A 109 5.54 -14.30 39.02
CA ILE A 109 4.81 -14.06 37.76
C ILE A 109 3.64 -13.10 37.99
N GLN A 110 2.88 -13.31 39.07
CA GLN A 110 1.78 -12.41 39.45
C GLN A 110 2.25 -11.00 39.78
N ARG A 111 3.42 -10.85 40.42
CA ARG A 111 4.02 -9.55 40.71
C ARG A 111 4.45 -8.82 39.44
N ASP A 112 5.06 -9.52 38.49
CA ASP A 112 5.52 -8.96 37.22
C ASP A 112 4.33 -8.53 36.35
N VAL A 113 3.24 -9.29 36.38
CA VAL A 113 1.99 -9.01 35.65
C VAL A 113 1.16 -7.88 36.28
N LYS A 114 1.33 -7.58 37.57
CA LYS A 114 0.55 -6.54 38.28
C LYS A 114 0.78 -5.12 37.73
N ALA A 115 1.90 -4.87 37.07
CA ALA A 115 2.23 -3.57 36.48
C ALA A 115 1.56 -3.33 35.10
N LEU A 116 0.91 -4.35 34.53
CA LEU A 116 0.34 -4.29 33.20
C LEU A 116 -1.01 -3.57 33.18
N ARG A 117 -1.24 -2.77 32.13
CA ARG A 117 -2.51 -2.04 31.93
C ARG A 117 -3.66 -2.97 31.53
N ARG A 118 -3.38 -4.03 30.77
CA ARG A 118 -4.36 -4.98 30.25
C ARG A 118 -3.73 -6.37 30.14
N LEU A 119 -4.50 -7.39 30.48
CA LEU A 119 -4.15 -8.81 30.32
C LEU A 119 -5.02 -9.43 29.21
N PRO A 120 -4.45 -10.23 28.29
CA PRO A 120 -5.24 -10.97 27.32
C PRO A 120 -6.11 -12.00 28.04
N LYS A 121 -7.36 -12.15 27.59
CA LYS A 121 -8.24 -13.23 28.02
C LYS A 121 -7.92 -14.52 27.26
N HIS A 122 -7.53 -14.40 26.00
CA HIS A 122 -7.13 -15.53 25.16
C HIS A 122 -5.76 -15.29 24.53
N LEU A 123 -4.79 -16.11 24.91
CA LEU A 123 -3.44 -16.09 24.34
C LEU A 123 -3.28 -17.24 23.34
N SER A 124 -2.75 -16.98 22.16
CA SER A 124 -2.37 -18.02 21.21
C SER A 124 -0.87 -18.01 20.94
N VAL A 125 -0.27 -19.19 20.74
CA VAL A 125 1.17 -19.36 20.54
C VAL A 125 1.43 -20.34 19.39
N ILE A 126 2.34 -19.98 18.48
CA ILE A 126 2.81 -20.89 17.42
C ILE A 126 4.13 -21.52 17.84
N LEU A 127 4.14 -22.85 17.98
CA LEU A 127 5.32 -23.64 18.28
C LEU A 127 5.76 -24.44 17.04
N LYS A 128 7.08 -24.61 16.89
CA LYS A 128 7.70 -25.35 15.78
C LYS A 128 8.47 -26.54 16.33
N LEU A 129 8.33 -27.69 15.68
CA LEU A 129 9.15 -28.88 15.99
C LEU A 129 10.55 -28.69 15.39
N GLU A 130 11.59 -28.62 16.24
CA GLU A 130 12.98 -28.57 15.78
C GLU A 130 13.46 -29.97 15.32
N ASP A 131 13.84 -30.09 14.05
CA ASP A 131 14.15 -31.36 13.37
C ASP A 131 15.63 -31.81 13.57
N HIS A 132 16.16 -31.65 14.77
CA HIS A 132 17.54 -32.04 15.09
C HIS A 132 17.63 -33.53 15.48
N GLY A 133 17.71 -34.40 14.46
CA GLY A 133 18.41 -35.69 14.51
C GLY A 133 17.99 -36.74 15.55
N ARG A 134 17.43 -37.86 15.08
CA ARG A 134 17.30 -39.18 15.76
C ARG A 134 16.99 -39.16 17.27
N GLY A 135 15.69 -39.24 17.57
CA GLY A 135 15.17 -39.89 18.77
C GLY A 135 14.40 -38.99 19.72
N GLY A 136 13.13 -38.67 19.40
CA GLY A 136 12.11 -38.18 20.34
C GLY A 136 12.34 -36.86 21.09
N ALA A 137 13.58 -36.36 21.17
CA ALA A 137 13.98 -35.23 22.01
C ALA A 137 13.32 -33.90 21.59
N GLY A 138 13.09 -33.71 20.29
CA GLY A 138 12.35 -32.55 19.79
C GLY A 138 10.89 -32.53 20.26
N LEU A 139 10.24 -33.69 20.33
CA LEU A 139 8.87 -33.82 20.82
C LEU A 139 8.80 -33.60 22.34
N GLU A 140 9.73 -34.19 23.10
CA GLU A 140 9.81 -33.96 24.55
C GLU A 140 10.04 -32.49 24.87
N ARG A 141 10.88 -31.79 24.10
CA ARG A 141 11.08 -30.34 24.25
C ARG A 141 9.80 -29.57 23.94
N LEU A 142 9.11 -29.88 22.84
CA LEU A 142 7.86 -29.22 22.46
C LEU A 142 6.78 -29.38 23.53
N VAL A 143 6.62 -30.60 24.08
CA VAL A 143 5.68 -30.88 25.18
C VAL A 143 6.05 -30.11 26.44
N ASN A 144 7.35 -30.01 26.76
CA ASN A 144 7.81 -29.20 27.89
C ASN A 144 7.56 -27.70 27.69
N GLU A 145 7.80 -27.17 26.49
CA GLU A 145 7.52 -25.77 26.14
C GLU A 145 6.02 -25.45 26.27
N ALA A 146 5.15 -26.34 25.79
CA ALA A 146 3.70 -26.23 25.98
C ALA A 146 3.31 -26.22 27.48
N ALA A 147 3.92 -27.10 28.28
CA ALA A 147 3.69 -27.17 29.72
C ALA A 147 4.18 -25.93 30.48
N ASP A 148 5.31 -25.35 30.07
CA ASP A 148 5.84 -24.12 30.65
C ASP A 148 4.93 -22.92 30.34
N ILE A 149 4.48 -22.76 29.08
CA ILE A 149 3.54 -21.69 28.72
C ILE A 149 2.23 -21.82 29.50
N ALA A 150 1.67 -23.03 29.61
CA ALA A 150 0.46 -23.27 30.36
C ALA A 150 0.61 -22.88 31.85
N ALA A 151 1.75 -23.22 32.47
CA ALA A 151 2.04 -22.84 33.85
C ALA A 151 2.17 -21.32 34.03
N TRP A 152 2.77 -20.62 33.07
CA TRP A 152 2.90 -19.17 33.11
C TRP A 152 1.55 -18.47 32.87
N CYS A 153 0.73 -18.95 31.94
CA CYS A 153 -0.61 -18.43 31.69
C CYS A 153 -1.51 -18.58 32.93
N ALA A 154 -1.49 -19.76 33.56
CA ALA A 154 -2.17 -20.00 34.83
C ALA A 154 -1.69 -19.04 35.93
N SER A 155 -0.38 -18.78 35.99
CA SER A 155 0.21 -17.88 36.99
C SER A 155 -0.11 -16.41 36.72
N ALA A 156 -0.18 -15.99 35.45
CA ALA A 156 -0.57 -14.65 35.03
C ALA A 156 -2.08 -14.38 35.14
N GLY A 157 -2.89 -15.43 35.29
CA GLY A 157 -4.35 -15.33 35.38
C GLY A 157 -5.06 -15.25 34.03
N ILE A 158 -4.42 -15.75 32.96
CA ILE A 158 -4.99 -15.87 31.62
C ILE A 158 -5.84 -17.15 31.57
N PRO A 159 -7.15 -17.06 31.28
CA PRO A 159 -8.06 -18.21 31.34
C PRO A 159 -7.96 -19.16 30.14
N GLU A 160 -7.51 -18.69 28.97
CA GLU A 160 -7.52 -19.48 27.74
C GLU A 160 -6.20 -19.39 26.97
N LEU A 161 -5.66 -20.56 26.57
CA LEU A 161 -4.40 -20.71 25.84
C LEU A 161 -4.58 -21.60 24.61
N SER A 162 -4.35 -21.08 23.41
CA SER A 162 -4.25 -21.85 22.18
C SER A 162 -2.79 -22.13 21.81
N ILE A 163 -2.45 -23.40 21.57
CA ILE A 163 -1.12 -23.83 21.13
C ILE A 163 -1.25 -24.44 19.75
N TYR A 164 -0.68 -23.77 18.75
CA TYR A 164 -0.67 -24.23 17.37
C TYR A 164 0.67 -24.87 17.01
N GLU A 165 0.61 -26.10 16.49
CA GLU A 165 1.74 -26.78 15.87
C GLU A 165 1.31 -27.36 14.53
N LYS A 166 2.02 -27.01 13.46
CA LYS A 166 1.63 -27.25 12.07
C LYS A 166 1.29 -28.72 11.77
N THR A 167 2.11 -29.67 12.24
CA THR A 167 1.96 -31.10 11.91
C THR A 167 0.84 -31.79 12.68
N GLY A 168 0.37 -31.20 13.78
CA GLY A 168 -0.61 -31.81 14.68
C GLY A 168 -0.03 -32.91 15.58
N ILE A 169 1.30 -32.99 15.74
CA ILE A 169 1.92 -34.03 16.56
C ILE A 169 1.47 -33.96 18.02
N LEU A 170 1.24 -32.74 18.55
CA LEU A 170 0.74 -32.53 19.91
C LEU A 170 -0.66 -33.10 20.12
N LYS A 171 -1.52 -33.08 19.09
CA LYS A 171 -2.84 -33.71 19.14
C LYS A 171 -2.74 -35.24 19.23
N GLY A 172 -1.77 -35.82 18.53
CA GLY A 172 -1.47 -37.26 18.61
C GLY A 172 -0.96 -37.71 19.99
N TYR A 173 -0.39 -36.79 20.76
CA TYR A 173 0.16 -36.99 22.11
C TYR A 173 -0.64 -36.21 23.19
N LEU A 174 -1.95 -36.06 23.00
CA LEU A 174 -2.81 -35.27 23.88
C LEU A 174 -2.78 -35.76 25.35
N PRO A 175 -2.88 -37.08 25.66
CA PRO A 175 -2.80 -37.56 27.04
C PRO A 175 -1.46 -37.28 27.72
N GLU A 176 -0.36 -37.41 26.97
CA GLU A 176 1.00 -37.13 27.45
C GLU A 176 1.20 -35.63 27.70
N THR A 177 0.70 -34.79 26.79
CA THR A 177 0.77 -33.32 26.90
C THR A 177 -0.04 -32.84 28.10
N GLN A 178 -1.27 -33.36 28.28
CA GLN A 178 -2.11 -33.07 29.45
C GLN A 178 -1.43 -33.50 30.77
N ARG A 179 -0.80 -34.68 30.80
CA ARG A 179 -0.03 -35.14 31.96
C ARG A 179 1.16 -34.22 32.25
N ALA A 180 1.90 -33.81 31.23
CA ALA A 180 3.05 -32.92 31.37
C ALA A 180 2.64 -31.54 31.92
N ILE A 181 1.59 -30.93 31.36
CA ILE A 181 1.01 -29.68 31.86
C ILE A 181 0.57 -29.84 33.32
N SER A 182 -0.15 -30.93 33.65
CA SER A 182 -0.64 -31.18 35.01
C SER A 182 0.50 -31.32 36.02
N GLN A 183 1.55 -32.08 35.69
CA GLN A 183 2.73 -32.22 36.54
C GLN A 183 3.46 -30.88 36.73
N LYS A 184 3.52 -30.06 35.68
CA LYS A 184 4.13 -28.73 35.76
C LYS A 184 3.30 -27.78 36.63
N LEU A 185 1.98 -27.77 36.50
CA LEU A 185 1.08 -27.00 37.37
C LEU A 185 1.21 -27.42 38.85
N VAL A 186 1.28 -28.73 39.14
CA VAL A 186 1.52 -29.21 40.51
C VAL A 186 2.88 -28.75 41.05
N THR A 187 3.89 -28.61 40.18
CA THR A 187 5.21 -28.08 40.57
C THR A 187 5.15 -26.59 40.95
N TYR A 188 4.31 -25.80 40.28
CA TYR A 188 4.16 -24.36 40.53
C TYR A 188 3.21 -24.04 41.69
N PHE A 189 2.05 -24.71 41.75
CA PHE A 189 0.96 -24.39 42.69
C PHE A 189 0.78 -25.42 43.82
N GLY A 190 1.56 -26.50 43.81
CA GLY A 190 1.38 -27.62 44.73
C GLY A 190 0.08 -28.40 44.44
N PRO A 191 -0.48 -29.12 45.43
CA PRO A 191 -1.70 -29.92 45.26
C PRO A 191 -2.98 -29.08 45.07
N ASN A 192 -2.92 -27.75 45.23
CA ASN A 192 -4.07 -26.83 45.14
C ASN A 192 -4.03 -25.97 43.86
N GLY A 193 -3.66 -26.58 42.72
CA GLY A 193 -3.57 -25.89 41.43
C GLY A 193 -4.92 -25.59 40.75
N PRO A 194 -4.92 -24.75 39.70
CA PRO A 194 -6.13 -24.46 38.93
C PRO A 194 -6.66 -25.70 38.19
N ALA A 195 -7.97 -25.75 37.99
CA ALA A 195 -8.58 -26.78 37.15
C ALA A 195 -8.11 -26.63 35.69
N LEU A 196 -7.63 -27.72 35.09
CA LEU A 196 -7.08 -27.76 33.74
C LEU A 196 -8.04 -28.52 32.81
N SER A 197 -8.42 -27.89 31.70
CA SER A 197 -9.08 -28.55 30.56
C SER A 197 -8.16 -28.49 29.35
N VAL A 198 -7.77 -29.65 28.79
CA VAL A 198 -7.00 -29.71 27.54
C VAL A 198 -7.91 -30.29 26.48
N GLN A 199 -8.11 -29.54 25.39
CA GLN A 199 -9.00 -29.93 24.30
C GLN A 199 -8.26 -29.80 22.96
N ALA A 200 -8.74 -30.53 21.97
CA ALA A 200 -8.31 -30.41 20.59
C ALA A 200 -9.56 -30.49 19.70
N PRO A 201 -9.68 -29.64 18.66
CA PRO A 201 -10.80 -29.73 17.73
C PRO A 201 -10.90 -31.13 17.13
N HIS A 202 -12.14 -31.59 16.92
CA HIS A 202 -12.45 -32.89 16.32
C HIS A 202 -11.98 -34.14 17.09
N ILE A 203 -11.47 -33.98 18.32
CA ILE A 203 -11.11 -35.10 19.22
C ILE A 203 -12.05 -35.05 20.45
N PRO A 204 -12.78 -36.13 20.77
CA PRO A 204 -13.66 -36.15 21.94
C PRO A 204 -12.84 -35.99 23.22
N ALA A 205 -13.28 -35.07 24.10
CA ALA A 205 -12.61 -34.78 25.36
C ALA A 205 -12.51 -36.05 26.22
N VAL A 206 -11.28 -36.44 26.59
CA VAL A 206 -11.05 -37.54 27.54
C VAL A 206 -11.06 -36.95 28.94
N GLU A 207 -12.17 -37.09 29.65
CA GLU A 207 -12.26 -36.71 31.06
C GLU A 207 -11.46 -37.71 31.92
N LEU A 208 -10.34 -37.26 32.49
CA LEU A 208 -9.70 -37.93 33.62
C LEU A 208 -10.23 -37.33 34.94
N PRO A 209 -10.32 -38.13 36.03
CA PRO A 209 -10.94 -37.67 37.28
C PRO A 209 -10.21 -36.46 37.85
N ALA A 210 -10.96 -35.40 38.16
CA ALA A 210 -10.46 -34.22 38.85
C ALA A 210 -9.76 -34.62 40.17
N LEU A 211 -8.57 -34.07 40.41
CA LEU A 211 -7.93 -34.11 41.72
C LEU A 211 -8.89 -33.46 42.73
N GLN A 212 -9.31 -34.24 43.74
CA GLN A 212 -10.23 -33.82 44.78
C GLN A 212 -9.66 -32.60 45.54
N SER A 213 -10.30 -31.44 45.39
CA SER A 213 -10.06 -30.27 46.21
C SER A 213 -10.64 -30.49 47.61
N ALA A 214 -9.85 -31.07 48.51
CA ALA A 214 -10.19 -31.18 49.92
C ALA A 214 -10.00 -29.83 50.63
N GLY A 215 -11.12 -29.10 50.76
CA GLY A 215 -11.44 -28.08 51.78
C GLY A 215 -10.37 -27.08 52.25
N ARG A 216 -10.59 -25.78 51.95
CA ARG A 216 -10.71 -24.71 52.98
C ARG A 216 -11.07 -23.35 52.39
N SER A 217 -11.68 -22.56 53.28
CA SER A 217 -12.25 -21.22 53.17
C SER A 217 -11.26 -20.07 53.01
N ASN A 218 -11.73 -19.02 52.31
CA ASN A 218 -11.25 -17.62 52.25
C ASN A 218 -9.90 -17.33 51.56
N GLY A 219 -10.00 -17.03 50.26
CA GLY A 219 -8.97 -16.40 49.42
C GLY A 219 -9.19 -16.81 47.95
N SER A 220 -9.40 -15.83 47.05
CA SER A 220 -9.65 -15.94 45.59
C SER A 220 -9.61 -17.35 44.97
N GLU A 221 -10.75 -17.85 44.49
CA GLU A 221 -10.84 -19.11 43.75
C GLU A 221 -9.88 -19.14 42.55
N PRO A 222 -9.11 -20.23 42.33
CA PRO A 222 -8.26 -20.35 41.17
C PRO A 222 -9.11 -20.48 39.91
N LYS A 223 -8.96 -19.52 38.98
CA LYS A 223 -9.66 -19.54 37.68
C LYS A 223 -9.23 -20.78 36.88
N PRO A 224 -10.16 -21.49 36.22
CA PRO A 224 -9.83 -22.63 35.37
C PRO A 224 -9.00 -22.17 34.16
N LEU A 225 -8.04 -23.00 33.74
CA LEU A 225 -7.25 -22.81 32.51
C LEU A 225 -7.72 -23.80 31.44
N THR A 226 -8.13 -23.27 30.29
CA THR A 226 -8.43 -24.06 29.09
C THR A 226 -7.25 -23.98 28.13
N VAL A 227 -6.73 -25.14 27.70
CA VAL A 227 -5.65 -25.26 26.72
C VAL A 227 -6.18 -25.94 25.47
N LEU A 228 -6.14 -25.24 24.33
CA LEU A 228 -6.57 -25.72 23.02
C LEU A 228 -5.35 -26.10 22.18
N LEU A 229 -5.28 -27.34 21.69
CA LEU A 229 -4.21 -27.80 20.80
C LEU A 229 -4.68 -27.79 19.34
N LEU A 230 -3.97 -27.04 18.50
CA LEU A 230 -4.36 -26.76 17.11
C LEU A 230 -3.31 -27.24 16.11
N SER A 231 -3.75 -27.55 14.89
CA SER A 231 -2.91 -27.93 13.76
C SER A 231 -3.34 -27.25 12.45
N ALA A 232 -2.54 -27.41 11.39
CA ALA A 232 -2.86 -26.83 10.09
C ALA A 232 -4.20 -27.34 9.51
N GLU A 233 -4.62 -28.55 9.90
CA GLU A 233 -5.91 -29.15 9.52
C GLU A 233 -7.10 -28.39 10.14
N ASP A 234 -6.92 -27.78 11.32
CA ASP A 234 -7.97 -26.93 11.94
C ASP A 234 -8.11 -25.56 11.26
N GLY A 235 -7.29 -25.33 10.22
CA GLY A 235 -7.30 -24.15 9.39
C GLY A 235 -8.23 -24.32 8.18
N ARG A 236 -7.66 -24.18 6.99
CA ARG A 236 -8.45 -24.13 5.74
C ARG A 236 -9.33 -25.38 5.54
N ASP A 237 -8.92 -26.54 6.04
CA ASP A 237 -9.65 -27.77 5.86
C ASP A 237 -10.96 -27.78 6.69
N SER A 238 -10.97 -27.22 7.91
CA SER A 238 -12.21 -27.06 8.68
C SER A 238 -13.22 -26.12 8.03
N ILE A 239 -12.78 -25.06 7.35
CA ILE A 239 -13.69 -24.22 6.54
C ILE A 239 -14.31 -25.05 5.41
N VAL A 240 -13.50 -25.86 4.74
CA VAL A 240 -13.96 -26.72 3.65
C VAL A 240 -14.98 -27.74 4.17
N ASP A 241 -14.75 -28.34 5.34
CA ASP A 241 -15.65 -29.31 5.94
C ASP A 241 -16.95 -28.69 6.48
N LEU A 242 -16.87 -27.49 7.07
CA LEU A 242 -18.06 -26.71 7.43
C LEU A 242 -18.88 -26.36 6.18
N THR A 243 -18.20 -25.92 5.11
CA THR A 243 -18.86 -25.59 3.84
C THR A 243 -19.56 -26.81 3.24
N LYS A 244 -18.92 -27.99 3.25
CA LYS A 244 -19.54 -29.25 2.83
C LYS A 244 -20.78 -29.56 3.67
N THR A 245 -20.66 -29.42 4.99
CA THR A 245 -21.75 -29.72 5.94
C THR A 245 -22.95 -28.80 5.74
N LEU A 246 -22.73 -27.48 5.65
CA LEU A 246 -23.78 -26.50 5.39
C LEU A 246 -24.44 -26.71 4.02
N THR A 247 -23.64 -27.06 3.00
CA THR A 247 -24.14 -27.37 1.66
C THR A 247 -25.00 -28.65 1.67
N GLU A 248 -24.57 -29.71 2.35
CA GLU A 248 -25.34 -30.95 2.49
C GLU A 248 -26.65 -30.73 3.27
N MET A 249 -26.60 -29.93 4.35
CA MET A 249 -27.80 -29.58 5.12
C MET A 249 -28.79 -28.77 4.28
N SER A 250 -28.29 -27.86 3.44
CA SER A 250 -29.13 -27.11 2.50
C SER A 250 -29.73 -28.00 1.41
N GLN A 251 -28.94 -28.90 0.82
CA GLN A 251 -29.43 -29.88 -0.16
C GLN A 251 -30.50 -30.82 0.41
N ARG A 252 -30.39 -31.18 1.70
CA ARG A 252 -31.39 -31.99 2.43
C ARG A 252 -32.57 -31.16 2.95
N SER A 253 -32.67 -29.88 2.57
CA SER A 253 -33.73 -28.95 3.00
C SER A 253 -33.84 -28.78 4.52
N LYS A 254 -32.75 -29.01 5.26
CA LYS A 254 -32.67 -28.77 6.72
C LYS A 254 -32.33 -27.32 7.06
N LEU A 255 -31.72 -26.59 6.13
CA LEU A 255 -31.30 -25.20 6.26
C LEU A 255 -31.60 -24.48 4.94
N SER A 256 -32.20 -23.29 4.98
CA SER A 256 -32.37 -22.49 3.76
C SER A 256 -31.03 -21.95 3.29
N SER A 257 -30.83 -21.81 1.98
CA SER A 257 -29.62 -21.17 1.44
C SER A 257 -29.52 -19.68 1.84
N VAL A 258 -30.65 -19.05 2.20
CA VAL A 258 -30.72 -17.66 2.67
C VAL A 258 -30.27 -17.52 4.12
N ASP A 259 -30.33 -18.60 4.90
CA ASP A 259 -29.97 -18.60 6.33
C ASP A 259 -28.45 -18.80 6.54
N ILE A 260 -27.71 -19.13 5.48
CA ILE A 260 -26.24 -19.26 5.51
C ILE A 260 -25.64 -17.86 5.43
N SER A 261 -25.52 -17.20 6.58
CA SER A 261 -24.88 -15.90 6.71
C SER A 261 -23.42 -16.02 7.18
N ILE A 262 -22.65 -14.93 7.05
CA ILE A 262 -21.27 -14.89 7.55
C ILE A 262 -21.26 -15.04 9.07
N GLU A 263 -22.25 -14.50 9.78
CA GLU A 263 -22.39 -14.61 11.23
C GLU A 263 -22.63 -16.05 11.67
N LEU A 264 -23.39 -16.85 10.91
CA LEU A 264 -23.57 -18.28 11.18
C LEU A 264 -22.26 -19.04 11.00
N VAL A 265 -21.53 -18.79 9.91
CA VAL A 265 -20.23 -19.42 9.66
C VAL A 265 -19.22 -19.06 10.76
N ASP A 266 -19.19 -17.79 11.17
CA ASP A 266 -18.31 -17.33 12.24
C ASP A 266 -18.69 -17.96 13.60
N ALA A 267 -19.98 -18.08 13.91
CA ALA A 267 -20.44 -18.72 15.14
C ALA A 267 -20.06 -20.22 15.19
N GLU A 268 -20.29 -20.95 14.11
CA GLU A 268 -19.97 -22.39 14.00
C GLU A 268 -18.46 -22.64 14.06
N LEU A 269 -17.64 -21.80 13.40
CA LEU A 269 -16.18 -21.92 13.48
C LEU A 269 -15.63 -21.56 14.86
N ASN A 270 -16.24 -20.58 15.54
CA ASN A 270 -15.85 -20.22 16.91
C ASN A 270 -16.18 -21.31 17.93
N GLU A 271 -17.33 -21.98 17.77
CA GLU A 271 -17.73 -23.08 18.66
C GLU A 271 -16.95 -24.37 18.39
N SER A 272 -16.65 -24.66 17.12
CA SER A 272 -16.02 -25.93 16.73
C SER A 272 -14.49 -25.96 16.85
N ILE A 273 -13.82 -24.81 16.75
CA ILE A 273 -12.35 -24.74 16.65
C ILE A 273 -11.77 -23.89 17.78
N MET A 274 -11.97 -22.57 17.76
CA MET A 274 -11.63 -21.65 18.86
C MET A 274 -12.21 -20.25 18.61
N GLY A 275 -12.33 -19.44 19.65
CA GLY A 275 -12.61 -18.01 19.52
C GLY A 275 -11.43 -17.19 18.98
N GLU A 276 -11.64 -15.90 18.75
CA GLU A 276 -10.58 -14.97 18.34
C GLU A 276 -9.62 -14.68 19.52
N PRO A 277 -8.30 -14.93 19.39
CA PRO A 277 -7.34 -14.64 20.44
C PRO A 277 -7.06 -13.14 20.53
N ASP A 278 -6.85 -12.63 21.74
CA ASP A 278 -6.45 -11.23 21.95
C ASP A 278 -4.99 -11.00 21.49
N LEU A 279 -4.12 -12.01 21.67
CA LEU A 279 -2.68 -11.93 21.40
C LEU A 279 -2.17 -13.24 20.77
N LEU A 280 -1.40 -13.13 19.67
CA LEU A 280 -0.72 -14.24 19.01
C LEU A 280 0.80 -14.09 19.11
N MET A 281 1.48 -15.07 19.70
CA MET A 281 2.94 -15.08 19.85
C MET A 281 3.64 -15.94 18.79
N LEU A 282 4.66 -15.38 18.15
CA LEU A 282 5.46 -16.01 17.11
C LEU A 282 6.96 -16.00 17.45
N PHE A 283 7.62 -17.14 17.26
CA PHE A 283 9.07 -17.30 17.44
C PHE A 283 9.76 -17.61 16.11
N GLY A 284 10.86 -16.91 15.82
CA GLY A 284 11.70 -17.15 14.64
C GLY A 284 12.11 -15.86 13.92
N PRO A 285 12.99 -15.91 12.89
CA PRO A 285 13.59 -14.72 12.27
C PRO A 285 12.59 -13.83 11.50
N HIS A 286 11.45 -14.37 11.10
CA HIS A 286 10.43 -13.69 10.30
C HIS A 286 9.04 -14.05 10.82
N VAL A 287 8.07 -13.16 10.59
CA VAL A 287 6.65 -13.42 10.87
C VAL A 287 6.15 -14.49 9.90
N GLU A 288 5.98 -15.70 10.40
CA GLU A 288 5.48 -16.83 9.63
C GLU A 288 4.37 -17.53 10.41
N LEU A 289 3.14 -17.46 9.90
CA LEU A 289 1.97 -18.07 10.53
C LEU A 289 1.84 -19.58 10.25
N SER A 290 2.64 -20.11 9.33
CA SER A 290 2.73 -21.55 9.01
C SER A 290 1.39 -22.28 8.86
N GLY A 291 0.34 -21.62 8.35
CA GLY A 291 -0.99 -22.20 8.15
C GLY A 291 -1.98 -22.01 9.31
N TYR A 292 -1.61 -21.22 10.33
CA TYR A 292 -2.49 -20.87 11.46
C TYR A 292 -3.87 -20.38 10.98
N PRO A 293 -4.98 -20.78 11.63
CA PRO A 293 -6.35 -20.43 11.23
C PRO A 293 -6.54 -18.93 10.93
N PRO A 294 -6.70 -18.53 9.65
CA PRO A 294 -6.63 -17.11 9.27
C PRO A 294 -7.89 -16.29 9.60
N TRP A 295 -9.03 -16.93 9.87
CA TRP A 295 -10.29 -16.21 10.16
C TRP A 295 -10.40 -15.74 11.62
N GLN A 296 -9.53 -16.23 12.51
CA GLN A 296 -9.51 -15.88 13.93
C GLN A 296 -8.60 -14.70 14.26
N ILE A 297 -7.78 -14.20 13.32
CA ILE A 297 -6.81 -13.13 13.58
C ILE A 297 -7.29 -11.72 13.21
N ARG A 298 -8.61 -11.49 13.14
CA ARG A 298 -9.19 -10.22 12.66
C ARG A 298 -8.81 -9.02 13.52
N LEU A 299 -8.85 -9.20 14.84
CA LEU A 299 -8.52 -8.18 15.86
C LEU A 299 -7.35 -8.61 16.76
N THR A 300 -6.67 -9.71 16.42
CA THR A 300 -5.58 -10.26 17.22
C THR A 300 -4.30 -9.45 17.06
N GLU A 301 -3.71 -9.02 18.18
CA GLU A 301 -2.38 -8.43 18.17
C GLU A 301 -1.33 -9.53 17.93
N ILE A 302 -0.43 -9.34 16.96
CA ILE A 302 0.63 -10.32 16.66
C ILE A 302 1.95 -9.84 17.24
N PHE A 303 2.50 -10.61 18.18
CA PHE A 303 3.80 -10.37 18.76
C PHE A 303 4.86 -11.32 18.22
N HIS A 304 5.91 -10.75 17.63
CA HIS A 304 6.95 -11.49 16.93
C HIS A 304 8.31 -11.33 17.62
N VAL A 305 8.97 -12.45 17.92
CA VAL A 305 10.26 -12.50 18.60
C VAL A 305 11.35 -12.98 17.62
N PRO A 306 12.08 -12.05 16.97
CA PRO A 306 12.94 -12.34 15.82
C PRO A 306 14.19 -13.20 16.14
N ASP A 307 14.73 -13.10 17.35
CA ASP A 307 16.03 -13.71 17.70
C ASP A 307 15.92 -14.93 18.63
N ASN A 308 14.71 -15.47 18.84
CA ASN A 308 14.50 -16.64 19.70
C ASN A 308 13.96 -17.83 18.90
N GLN A 309 14.53 -19.02 19.12
CA GLN A 309 14.12 -20.28 18.47
C GLN A 309 13.23 -21.15 19.37
N GLY A 310 13.02 -20.75 20.62
CA GLY A 310 12.22 -21.50 21.59
C GLY A 310 11.63 -20.59 22.66
N VAL A 311 10.90 -21.21 23.59
CA VAL A 311 10.12 -20.50 24.60
C VAL A 311 10.94 -20.34 25.89
N GLY A 312 11.24 -19.09 26.27
CA GLY A 312 11.85 -18.76 27.58
C GLY A 312 10.93 -17.85 28.41
N TYR A 313 10.98 -17.94 29.75
CA TYR A 313 10.18 -17.11 30.65
C TYR A 313 10.38 -15.60 30.43
N GLN A 314 11.58 -15.20 30.03
CA GLN A 314 11.90 -13.82 29.65
C GLN A 314 11.13 -13.37 28.41
N THR A 315 10.92 -14.27 27.46
CA THR A 315 10.11 -13.98 26.28
C THR A 315 8.65 -13.83 26.67
N HIS A 316 8.16 -14.62 27.62
CA HIS A 316 6.83 -14.47 28.21
C HIS A 316 6.67 -13.14 28.98
N ILE A 317 7.63 -12.71 29.80
CA ILE A 317 7.58 -11.37 30.43
C ILE A 317 7.75 -10.25 29.42
N ALA A 318 8.66 -10.36 28.44
CA ALA A 318 8.86 -9.34 27.42
C ALA A 318 7.56 -9.09 26.64
N THR A 319 6.83 -10.14 26.24
CA THR A 319 5.48 -9.98 25.65
C THR A 319 4.52 -9.16 26.51
N HIS A 320 4.67 -9.23 27.84
CA HIS A 320 3.80 -8.54 28.78
C HIS A 320 4.31 -7.12 29.08
N GLY A 321 5.63 -6.91 29.18
CA GLY A 321 6.27 -5.60 29.37
C GLY A 321 6.12 -4.63 28.18
N TRP A 322 5.66 -5.12 27.03
CA TRP A 322 5.46 -4.35 25.80
C TRP A 322 4.27 -3.37 25.79
N PHE A 323 3.52 -3.23 26.90
CA PHE A 323 2.68 -2.06 27.11
C PHE A 323 3.46 -0.74 27.31
N PHE A 324 4.81 -0.80 27.29
CA PHE A 324 5.69 0.38 27.37
C PHE A 324 6.63 0.57 26.15
N GLU A 325 6.77 -0.39 25.23
CA GLU A 325 7.90 -0.43 24.29
C GLU A 325 7.57 -0.12 22.81
N LEU A 326 6.40 0.47 22.53
CA LEU A 326 6.07 1.06 21.22
C LEU A 326 6.30 2.59 21.14
N ASP A 327 6.71 3.23 22.24
CA ASP A 327 7.06 4.67 22.26
C ASP A 327 8.54 4.94 21.89
N ASP A 328 9.41 3.92 21.92
CA ASP A 328 10.88 4.13 21.82
C ASP A 328 11.50 3.93 20.42
N TYR A 329 10.84 3.23 19.50
CA TYR A 329 11.39 3.08 18.14
C TYR A 329 11.23 4.35 17.29
N THR A 330 10.19 5.14 17.54
CA THR A 330 10.01 6.49 16.97
C THR A 330 10.91 7.52 17.66
N ARG A 331 11.21 7.32 18.96
CA ARG A 331 12.13 8.17 19.71
C ARG A 331 13.60 7.90 19.41
N ALA A 332 14.01 6.72 18.95
CA ALA A 332 15.41 6.44 18.61
C ALA A 332 15.96 7.28 17.44
N ILE A 333 15.09 7.78 16.55
CA ILE A 333 15.48 8.71 15.48
C ILE A 333 15.59 10.16 15.99
N ASP A 334 14.84 10.52 17.04
CA ASP A 334 14.97 11.83 17.71
C ASP A 334 16.09 11.82 18.78
N TYR A 335 16.39 10.69 19.40
CA TYR A 335 17.44 10.53 20.42
C TYR A 335 18.87 10.54 19.85
N MET A 336 19.05 10.23 18.56
CA MET A 336 20.36 10.42 17.91
C MET A 336 20.69 11.89 17.58
N ASN A 337 19.76 12.82 17.79
CA ASN A 337 20.00 14.26 17.63
C ASN A 337 20.10 15.04 18.96
N PHE A 338 20.04 14.37 20.12
CA PHE A 338 19.91 15.07 21.42
C PHE A 338 20.83 14.56 22.54
N HIS A 339 21.99 13.99 22.23
CA HIS A 339 23.05 13.76 23.21
C HIS A 339 24.40 14.34 22.74
N ASP A 340 24.46 15.67 22.77
CA ASP A 340 25.70 16.40 23.04
C ASP A 340 25.42 17.48 24.10
N SER A 341 24.88 17.08 25.25
CA SER A 341 24.80 17.93 26.45
C SER A 341 24.23 17.15 27.64
N LYS A 342 24.85 17.34 28.80
CA LYS A 342 24.49 16.92 30.18
C LYS A 342 24.84 15.49 30.62
N ASN A 343 26.08 15.40 31.13
CA ASN A 343 26.25 15.05 32.54
C ASN A 343 25.49 16.07 33.41
N GLY A 344 24.57 15.61 34.26
CA GLY A 344 23.89 16.47 35.24
C GLY A 344 22.65 15.81 35.85
N SER A 345 22.76 15.51 37.14
CA SER A 345 21.74 15.09 38.13
C SER A 345 20.26 15.27 37.76
N GLY A 346 19.48 14.20 38.02
CA GLY A 346 18.05 14.15 37.78
C GLY A 346 17.18 15.06 38.64
N ALA A 347 16.18 15.65 37.98
CA ALA A 347 14.84 16.02 38.46
C ALA A 347 14.15 16.81 37.34
N GLU A 348 13.58 16.17 36.29
CA GLU A 348 12.90 16.89 35.19
C GLU A 348 12.14 15.96 34.21
N SER A 349 11.24 15.08 34.68
CA SER A 349 10.39 14.26 33.78
C SER A 349 8.91 14.69 33.71
N GLY A 350 8.51 15.69 34.51
CA GLY A 350 7.17 16.29 34.49
C GLY A 350 7.02 17.43 33.48
N ASP A 351 8.01 18.32 33.40
CA ASP A 351 7.88 19.60 32.66
C ASP A 351 7.95 19.45 31.13
N VAL A 352 8.66 18.44 30.61
CA VAL A 352 8.80 18.21 29.16
C VAL A 352 7.49 17.78 28.48
N LYS A 353 6.57 17.13 29.23
CA LYS A 353 5.23 16.78 28.71
C LYS A 353 4.27 17.98 28.68
N GLU A 354 4.46 18.96 29.57
CA GLU A 354 3.68 20.20 29.54
C GLU A 354 4.11 21.11 28.38
N GLU A 355 5.42 21.25 28.11
CA GLU A 355 5.91 22.09 26.99
C GLU A 355 5.35 21.66 25.62
N MET A 356 5.24 20.34 25.37
CA MET A 356 4.73 19.78 24.10
C MET A 356 3.21 19.92 23.90
N GLY A 357 2.45 20.23 24.96
CA GLY A 357 1.00 20.43 24.92
C GLY A 357 0.56 21.89 24.72
N VAL A 358 1.45 22.84 25.05
CA VAL A 358 1.15 24.28 24.99
C VAL A 358 0.93 24.77 23.55
N PHE A 359 1.65 24.20 22.58
CA PHE A 359 1.54 24.60 21.17
C PHE A 359 0.66 23.67 20.32
N ARG A 360 -0.14 22.80 20.96
CA ARG A 360 -1.18 22.01 20.28
C ARG A 360 -2.55 22.72 20.29
N PRO A 361 -3.41 22.47 19.29
CA PRO A 361 -4.78 22.96 19.30
C PRO A 361 -5.51 22.56 20.59
N PRO A 362 -6.49 23.37 21.06
CA PRO A 362 -7.32 23.01 22.20
C PRO A 362 -7.99 21.65 21.98
N ALA A 363 -8.02 20.80 23.01
CA ALA A 363 -8.71 19.51 22.94
C ALA A 363 -10.23 19.74 22.92
N VAL A 364 -10.80 19.86 21.73
CA VAL A 364 -12.24 20.01 21.50
C VAL A 364 -12.88 18.62 21.48
N ARG A 365 -12.92 17.96 22.65
CA ARG A 365 -13.43 16.58 22.84
C ARG A 365 -14.94 16.46 22.74
N SER A 366 -15.48 16.96 21.66
CA SER A 366 -16.86 16.75 21.30
C SER A 366 -16.83 15.95 20.02
N GLY A 367 -17.40 14.75 20.01
CA GLY A 367 -17.86 14.06 18.79
C GLY A 367 -18.97 14.87 18.10
N ALA A 368 -18.75 16.17 17.97
CA ALA A 368 -19.62 17.16 17.42
C ALA A 368 -19.60 16.97 15.90
N THR A 369 -20.79 16.78 15.36
CA THR A 369 -21.05 16.71 13.92
C THR A 369 -21.04 18.09 13.26
N ALA A 370 -20.63 19.15 13.98
CA ALA A 370 -20.57 20.52 13.51
C ALA A 370 -19.26 21.21 13.92
N LEU A 371 -18.63 21.93 12.98
CA LEU A 371 -17.36 22.61 13.20
C LEU A 371 -17.55 23.99 13.84
N ASN A 372 -17.06 24.15 15.08
CA ASN A 372 -16.99 25.47 15.72
C ASN A 372 -15.55 26.01 15.74
N ARG A 373 -15.26 26.94 14.81
CA ARG A 373 -13.95 27.56 14.60
C ARG A 373 -13.46 28.36 15.82
N ALA A 374 -14.37 28.92 16.62
CA ALA A 374 -14.00 29.72 17.78
C ALA A 374 -13.29 28.90 18.86
N LEU A 375 -13.57 27.59 18.93
CA LEU A 375 -12.97 26.66 19.89
C LEU A 375 -11.47 26.40 19.63
N PHE A 376 -10.94 26.82 18.49
CA PHE A 376 -9.52 26.70 18.13
C PHE A 376 -8.70 27.93 18.49
N SER A 377 -9.30 28.89 19.20
CA SER A 377 -8.59 30.07 19.69
C SER A 377 -7.79 29.71 20.95
N LYS A 378 -6.47 29.91 20.93
CA LYS A 378 -5.59 29.66 22.08
C LYS A 378 -4.69 30.86 22.33
N ARG A 379 -4.48 31.20 23.60
CA ARG A 379 -3.52 32.22 24.02
C ARG A 379 -2.44 31.55 24.84
N VAL A 380 -1.19 31.90 24.53
CA VAL A 380 -0.02 31.41 25.25
C VAL A 380 0.80 32.62 25.68
N ASP A 381 0.97 32.76 27.00
CA ASP A 381 1.77 33.83 27.58
C ASP A 381 3.24 33.40 27.56
N LEU A 382 4.08 34.20 26.91
CA LEU A 382 5.52 33.96 26.71
C LEU A 382 6.32 35.20 27.11
N ALA A 383 7.63 35.05 27.18
CA ALA A 383 8.56 36.19 27.19
C ALA A 383 9.21 36.36 25.82
N ALA A 384 9.55 37.61 25.48
CA ALA A 384 10.32 37.90 24.28
C ALA A 384 11.50 38.83 24.60
N ALA A 385 12.67 38.55 24.05
CA ALA A 385 13.80 39.46 24.06
C ALA A 385 13.64 40.48 22.93
N ALA A 386 13.25 41.70 23.27
CA ALA A 386 13.24 42.84 22.36
C ALA A 386 14.68 43.28 22.07
N VAL A 387 15.04 43.28 20.79
CA VAL A 387 16.38 43.65 20.33
C VAL A 387 16.38 45.13 19.97
N ASN A 388 17.29 45.90 20.58
CA ASN A 388 17.34 47.36 20.40
C ASN A 388 17.83 47.78 19.00
N ASP A 389 18.72 47.00 18.39
CA ASP A 389 19.21 47.19 17.02
C ASP A 389 19.00 45.93 16.19
N SER A 390 18.28 46.06 15.06
CA SER A 390 17.95 44.95 14.17
C SER A 390 19.18 44.22 13.60
N ARG A 391 20.37 44.85 13.58
CA ARG A 391 21.63 44.20 13.18
C ARG A 391 22.10 43.13 14.16
N LEU A 392 21.68 43.21 15.42
CA LEU A 392 22.07 42.27 16.48
C LEU A 392 21.19 41.02 16.54
N ILE A 393 20.10 40.96 15.76
CA ILE A 393 19.15 39.83 15.76
C ILE A 393 19.86 38.53 15.41
N SER A 394 20.71 38.51 14.39
CA SER A 394 21.41 37.27 13.99
C SER A 394 22.39 36.78 15.05
N LYS A 395 23.07 37.71 15.74
CA LYS A 395 24.00 37.42 16.83
C LYS A 395 23.26 36.77 18.00
N TYR A 396 22.20 37.42 18.48
CA TYR A 396 21.45 36.94 19.65
C TYR A 396 20.57 35.74 19.35
N ARG A 397 20.02 35.61 18.14
CA ARG A 397 19.31 34.39 17.73
C ARG A 397 20.22 33.17 17.84
N LYS A 398 21.46 33.27 17.33
CA LYS A 398 22.41 32.16 17.40
C LYS A 398 22.81 31.88 18.85
N ALA A 399 23.17 32.92 19.60
CA ALA A 399 23.56 32.77 21.00
C ALA A 399 22.45 32.13 21.85
N LEU A 400 21.21 32.61 21.74
CA LEU A 400 20.06 32.07 22.49
C LEU A 400 19.65 30.67 22.01
N ALA A 401 19.87 30.34 20.74
CA ALA A 401 19.67 28.98 20.23
C ALA A 401 20.72 28.01 20.82
N ASP A 402 22.00 28.40 20.80
CA ASP A 402 23.09 27.61 21.39
C ASP A 402 22.88 27.43 22.91
N GLY A 403 22.30 28.44 23.57
CA GLY A 403 21.93 28.42 24.99
C GLY A 403 20.60 27.75 25.34
N HIS A 404 19.83 27.27 24.35
CA HIS A 404 18.48 26.71 24.54
C HIS A 404 17.47 27.66 25.23
N GLU A 405 17.69 28.98 25.11
CA GLU A 405 16.84 30.03 25.70
C GLU A 405 15.82 30.60 24.70
N ILE A 406 15.90 30.21 23.42
CA ILE A 406 14.98 30.62 22.35
C ILE A 406 13.85 29.59 22.18
N LEU A 407 12.66 30.04 21.80
CA LEU A 407 11.55 29.14 21.47
C LEU A 407 11.91 28.25 20.26
N ALA A 408 11.98 26.93 20.48
CA ALA A 408 12.40 25.95 19.48
C ALA A 408 11.23 25.09 18.96
N GLU A 409 10.14 25.72 18.53
CA GLU A 409 8.96 25.02 17.99
C GLU A 409 8.97 25.00 16.45
N LYS A 410 8.74 23.83 15.83
CA LYS A 410 8.91 23.63 14.37
C LYS A 410 7.92 24.45 13.53
N SER A 411 6.73 24.71 14.06
CA SER A 411 5.65 25.45 13.39
C SER A 411 5.67 26.96 13.63
N ILE A 412 6.56 27.46 14.50
CA ILE A 412 6.55 28.86 14.97
C ILE A 412 7.90 29.53 14.70
N SER A 413 7.89 30.67 13.99
CA SER A 413 9.09 31.50 13.84
C SER A 413 9.46 32.14 15.18
N PRO A 414 10.69 31.94 15.69
CA PRO A 414 11.13 32.58 16.93
C PRO A 414 11.35 34.09 16.77
N ILE A 415 11.35 34.62 15.54
CA ILE A 415 11.51 36.06 15.28
C ILE A 415 10.13 36.64 15.00
N VAL A 416 9.71 37.58 15.85
CA VAL A 416 8.44 38.29 15.73
C VAL A 416 8.64 39.81 15.67
N ILE A 417 7.64 40.53 15.17
CA ILE A 417 7.64 41.99 15.17
C ILE A 417 7.42 42.48 16.61
N HIS A 418 8.04 43.60 17.00
CA HIS A 418 7.85 44.16 18.33
C HIS A 418 6.37 44.49 18.62
N PRO A 419 5.78 44.12 19.77
CA PRO A 419 4.35 44.30 20.03
C PRO A 419 3.92 45.77 20.11
N ASN A 420 4.80 46.67 20.56
CA ASN A 420 4.59 48.12 20.47
C ASN A 420 4.61 48.62 19.02
N GLN A 421 3.48 49.15 18.53
CA GLN A 421 3.29 49.61 17.14
C GLN A 421 4.28 50.70 16.69
N THR A 422 4.73 51.58 17.58
CA THR A 422 5.67 52.65 17.22
C THR A 422 7.06 52.07 16.94
N LEU A 423 7.49 51.12 17.76
CA LEU A 423 8.77 50.41 17.61
C LEU A 423 8.72 49.41 16.43
N ALA A 424 7.56 48.81 16.18
CA ALA A 424 7.31 47.95 15.01
C ALA A 424 7.50 48.72 13.70
N LYS A 425 6.96 49.94 13.59
CA LYS A 425 7.12 50.82 12.41
C LYS A 425 8.58 51.22 12.17
N GLN A 426 9.40 51.24 13.22
CA GLN A 426 10.85 51.47 13.13
C GLN A 426 11.63 50.19 12.76
N GLY A 427 10.94 49.06 12.51
CA GLY A 427 11.55 47.80 12.12
C GLY A 427 12.15 47.00 13.27
N ARG A 428 11.82 47.31 14.54
CA ARG A 428 12.27 46.53 15.70
C ARG A 428 11.58 45.17 15.75
N LYS A 429 12.34 44.16 16.18
CA LYS A 429 11.89 42.78 16.29
C LYS A 429 12.22 42.22 17.67
N CYS A 430 11.52 41.16 18.04
CA CYS A 430 11.77 40.40 19.26
C CYS A 430 12.10 38.95 18.91
N LEU A 431 12.89 38.33 19.79
CA LEU A 431 13.16 36.89 19.79
C LEU A 431 12.28 36.25 20.87
N LEU A 432 11.43 35.31 20.49
CA LEU A 432 10.60 34.56 21.41
C LEU A 432 11.47 33.63 22.25
N LEU A 433 11.26 33.66 23.56
CA LEU A 433 12.05 32.88 24.51
C LEU A 433 11.35 31.57 24.83
N SER A 434 12.10 30.62 25.41
CA SER A 434 11.56 29.34 25.87
C SER A 434 10.39 29.54 26.86
N THR A 435 9.50 28.56 26.94
CA THR A 435 8.36 28.53 27.88
C THR A 435 8.78 28.61 29.35
N SER A 436 10.01 28.20 29.67
CA SER A 436 10.62 28.34 30.99
C SER A 436 11.04 29.77 31.35
N THR A 437 11.19 30.66 30.38
CA THR A 437 11.65 32.04 30.62
C THR A 437 10.47 32.99 30.83
N LYS A 438 10.41 33.66 31.99
CA LYS A 438 9.35 34.61 32.31
C LYS A 438 9.86 36.05 32.35
N ALA A 439 9.11 36.98 31.78
CA ALA A 439 9.52 38.38 31.68
C ALA A 439 9.55 39.12 33.03
N GLU A 440 8.76 38.65 33.99
CA GLU A 440 8.58 39.29 35.31
C GLU A 440 9.51 38.72 36.39
N GLU A 441 10.19 37.59 36.09
CA GLU A 441 11.03 36.87 37.04
C GLU A 441 12.48 36.81 36.49
N PRO A 442 13.34 37.82 36.80
CA PRO A 442 14.72 37.89 36.31
C PRO A 442 15.61 36.70 36.70
N GLU A 443 15.19 35.92 37.70
CA GLU A 443 15.84 34.68 38.12
C GLU A 443 15.81 33.62 37.01
N THR A 444 14.78 33.63 36.17
CA THR A 444 14.59 32.69 35.04
C THR A 444 15.47 32.99 33.83
N TRP A 445 16.15 34.14 33.80
CA TRP A 445 16.93 34.56 32.62
C TRP A 445 18.32 33.91 32.63
N GLY A 446 18.71 33.31 31.51
CA GLY A 446 20.06 32.76 31.35
C GLY A 446 21.13 33.86 31.20
N GLN A 447 22.39 33.43 31.16
CA GLN A 447 23.53 34.34 31.16
C GLN A 447 23.56 35.23 29.90
N ILE A 448 23.09 34.71 28.76
CA ILE A 448 23.09 35.41 27.48
C ILE A 448 22.13 36.60 27.51
N LEU A 449 20.94 36.41 28.10
CA LEU A 449 19.96 37.49 28.29
C LEU A 449 20.48 38.54 29.29
N LYS A 450 21.02 38.11 30.43
CA LYS A 450 21.58 39.00 31.46
C LYS A 450 22.70 39.88 30.90
N ASP A 451 23.64 39.30 30.16
CA ASP A 451 24.73 40.02 29.51
C ASP A 451 24.24 41.02 28.45
N GLY A 452 23.23 40.63 27.66
CA GLY A 452 22.63 41.49 26.64
C GLY A 452 21.87 42.68 27.24
N ILE A 453 21.21 42.49 28.39
CA ILE A 453 20.55 43.57 29.14
C ILE A 453 21.58 44.51 29.75
N GLN A 454 22.65 44.00 30.36
CA GLN A 454 23.72 44.83 30.93
C GLN A 454 24.39 45.72 29.87
N LYS A 455 24.54 45.21 28.64
CA LYS A 455 25.06 45.96 27.48
C LYS A 455 24.03 46.89 26.84
N GLN A 456 22.80 46.94 27.35
CA GLN A 456 21.66 47.68 26.77
C GLN A 456 21.36 47.27 25.31
N GLU A 457 21.72 46.05 24.92
CA GLU A 457 21.45 45.51 23.57
C GLU A 457 20.09 44.79 23.51
N LEU A 458 19.63 44.24 24.64
CA LEU A 458 18.36 43.51 24.79
C LEU A 458 17.50 44.08 25.94
N SER A 459 16.19 43.86 25.85
CA SER A 459 15.27 43.97 26.98
C SER A 459 14.26 42.82 26.93
N VAL A 460 13.92 42.22 28.07
CA VAL A 460 12.90 41.17 28.12
C VAL A 460 11.53 41.80 28.37
N ILE A 461 10.55 41.43 27.57
CA ILE A 461 9.17 41.93 27.65
C ILE A 461 8.17 40.77 27.70
N PRO A 462 7.01 40.95 28.36
CA PRO A 462 5.92 39.99 28.24
C PRO A 462 5.37 39.99 26.81
N TYR A 463 5.05 38.81 26.30
CA TYR A 463 4.57 38.60 24.94
C TYR A 463 3.44 37.58 24.93
N VAL A 464 2.25 37.98 24.46
CA VAL A 464 1.11 37.07 24.33
C VAL A 464 1.04 36.57 22.89
N MET A 465 1.24 35.26 22.71
CA MET A 465 1.03 34.61 21.42
C MET A 465 -0.44 34.20 21.28
N GLN A 466 -1.04 34.51 20.14
CA GLN A 466 -2.43 34.17 19.85
C GLN A 466 -2.48 33.25 18.63
N PHE A 467 -3.13 32.10 18.81
CA PHE A 467 -3.46 31.16 17.76
C PHE A 467 -4.95 31.22 17.49
N ASP A 468 -5.32 31.20 16.21
CA ASP A 468 -6.70 31.08 15.76
C ASP A 468 -6.87 29.82 14.90
N TYR A 469 -8.09 29.59 14.43
CA TYR A 469 -8.40 28.46 13.55
C TYR A 469 -7.48 28.41 12.33
N SER A 470 -7.09 29.54 11.75
CA SER A 470 -6.31 29.59 10.51
C SER A 470 -4.89 29.05 10.68
N HIS A 471 -4.32 29.15 11.88
CA HIS A 471 -2.98 28.69 12.20
C HIS A 471 -2.83 27.16 12.11
N TRP A 472 -3.83 26.41 12.58
CA TRP A 472 -3.75 24.95 12.71
C TRP A 472 -3.83 24.23 11.35
N SER A 473 -3.10 23.13 11.18
CA SER A 473 -3.22 22.31 9.97
C SER A 473 -4.55 21.54 9.96
N THR A 474 -4.93 21.01 8.79
CA THR A 474 -6.08 20.09 8.67
C THR A 474 -5.94 18.93 9.65
N HIS A 475 -4.76 18.33 9.75
CA HIS A 475 -4.51 17.20 10.64
C HIS A 475 -4.71 17.60 12.11
N ASP A 476 -4.12 18.73 12.54
CA ASP A 476 -4.26 19.23 13.93
C ASP A 476 -5.73 19.43 14.32
N ILE A 477 -6.52 20.00 13.42
CA ILE A 477 -7.94 20.23 13.63
C ILE A 477 -8.70 18.92 13.72
N LEU A 478 -8.45 17.98 12.79
CA LEU A 478 -9.12 16.68 12.77
C LEU A 478 -8.79 15.85 14.02
N THR A 479 -7.52 15.82 14.46
CA THR A 479 -7.10 15.15 15.70
C THR A 479 -7.77 15.76 16.93
N SER A 480 -8.10 17.05 16.90
CA SER A 480 -8.75 17.72 18.04
C SER A 480 -10.24 17.44 18.17
N ILE A 481 -10.92 17.11 17.05
CA ILE A 481 -12.39 16.95 16.99
C ILE A 481 -12.82 15.49 16.87
N LEU A 482 -11.99 14.65 16.27
CA LEU A 482 -12.30 13.24 16.07
C LEU A 482 -11.99 12.45 17.35
N PRO A 483 -12.76 11.38 17.63
CA PRO A 483 -12.46 10.44 18.71
C PRO A 483 -11.02 9.88 18.64
N GLU A 484 -10.41 9.63 19.79
CA GLU A 484 -9.01 9.15 19.90
C GLU A 484 -8.80 7.79 19.21
N ASP A 485 -9.82 6.93 19.18
CA ASP A 485 -9.82 5.64 18.47
C ASP A 485 -9.75 5.78 16.93
N LEU A 486 -10.01 6.97 16.39
CA LEU A 486 -9.92 7.25 14.95
C LEU A 486 -8.63 7.97 14.55
N HIS A 487 -7.73 8.28 15.50
CA HIS A 487 -6.55 9.11 15.23
C HIS A 487 -5.53 8.42 14.32
N ASP A 488 -5.43 7.09 14.38
CA ASP A 488 -4.47 6.31 13.59
C ASP A 488 -4.79 6.27 12.08
N ASP A 489 -6.02 6.60 11.69
CA ASP A 489 -6.50 6.47 10.30
C ASP A 489 -7.11 7.77 9.76
N ILE A 490 -6.76 8.93 10.36
CA ILE A 490 -7.27 10.23 9.91
C ILE A 490 -6.96 10.42 8.41
N PRO A 491 -7.97 10.73 7.56
CA PRO A 491 -7.76 10.91 6.13
C PRO A 491 -6.73 12.01 5.83
N SER A 492 -5.60 11.62 5.23
CA SER A 492 -4.47 12.52 4.93
C SER A 492 -4.41 12.98 3.46
N GLY A 493 -5.17 12.34 2.57
CA GLY A 493 -5.16 12.65 1.14
C GLY A 493 -6.53 12.50 0.48
N PHE A 494 -6.78 13.31 -0.55
CA PHE A 494 -8.00 13.29 -1.35
C PHE A 494 -7.68 13.56 -2.82
N ASN A 495 -8.58 13.17 -3.72
CA ASN A 495 -8.41 13.44 -5.15
C ASN A 495 -9.10 14.75 -5.51
N THR A 496 -8.58 15.47 -6.50
CA THR A 496 -9.15 16.74 -6.95
C THR A 496 -9.41 16.75 -8.46
N ALA A 497 -10.46 17.47 -8.84
CA ALA A 497 -10.77 17.89 -10.20
C ALA A 497 -11.08 19.39 -10.15
N GLY A 498 -10.10 20.22 -10.48
CA GLY A 498 -10.23 21.67 -10.38
C GLY A 498 -10.51 22.09 -8.94
N HIS A 499 -11.66 22.74 -8.73
CA HIS A 499 -12.09 23.21 -7.42
C HIS A 499 -12.89 22.17 -6.60
N VAL A 500 -13.14 20.99 -7.17
CA VAL A 500 -13.88 19.91 -6.53
C VAL A 500 -12.91 18.91 -5.92
N ALA A 501 -13.07 18.63 -4.63
CA ALA A 501 -12.39 17.53 -3.95
C ALA A 501 -13.32 16.33 -3.82
N HIS A 502 -12.80 15.15 -4.12
CA HIS A 502 -13.47 13.88 -3.91
C HIS A 502 -12.82 13.16 -2.72
N LEU A 503 -13.63 12.93 -1.69
CA LEU A 503 -13.22 12.31 -0.44
C LEU A 503 -13.66 10.84 -0.42
N ASN A 504 -12.69 9.94 -0.30
CA ASN A 504 -12.95 8.51 -0.05
C ASN A 504 -12.90 8.28 1.47
N LEU A 505 -14.04 8.32 2.14
CA LEU A 505 -14.12 8.02 3.57
C LEU A 505 -14.35 6.53 3.79
N ARG A 506 -13.69 5.97 4.80
CA ARG A 506 -14.04 4.65 5.35
C ARG A 506 -15.30 4.78 6.21
N ASP A 507 -16.02 3.68 6.37
CA ASP A 507 -17.35 3.68 6.98
C ASP A 507 -17.39 4.28 8.40
N HIS A 508 -16.35 4.07 9.20
CA HIS A 508 -16.25 4.62 10.56
C HIS A 508 -16.13 6.17 10.59
N PHE A 509 -15.72 6.82 9.50
CA PHE A 509 -15.71 8.28 9.38
C PHE A 509 -17.05 8.86 8.87
N THR A 510 -18.00 8.01 8.48
CA THR A 510 -19.32 8.43 7.97
C THR A 510 -20.05 9.42 8.88
N PRO A 511 -20.06 9.25 10.23
CA PRO A 511 -20.70 10.21 11.12
C PRO A 511 -20.07 11.62 11.07
N TYR A 512 -18.79 11.71 10.73
CA TYR A 512 -17.98 12.93 10.73
C TYR A 512 -17.77 13.53 9.33
N LYS A 513 -18.34 12.92 8.29
CA LYS A 513 -18.08 13.26 6.87
C LYS A 513 -18.27 14.74 6.54
N LYS A 514 -19.29 15.38 7.11
CA LYS A 514 -19.57 16.81 6.90
C LYS A 514 -18.51 17.70 7.55
N VAL A 515 -18.13 17.41 8.79
CA VAL A 515 -17.11 18.17 9.52
C VAL A 515 -15.76 18.05 8.83
N ILE A 516 -15.37 16.83 8.43
CA ILE A 516 -14.13 16.61 7.68
C ILE A 516 -14.16 17.42 6.38
N ALA A 517 -15.27 17.38 5.64
CA ALA A 517 -15.42 18.14 4.40
C ALA A 517 -15.36 19.67 4.62
N GLU A 518 -15.97 20.20 5.67
CA GLU A 518 -15.88 21.63 6.01
C GLU A 518 -14.44 22.07 6.31
N VAL A 519 -13.70 21.27 7.09
CA VAL A 519 -12.28 21.55 7.37
C VAL A 519 -11.47 21.54 6.06
N LEU A 520 -11.76 20.60 5.15
CA LEU A 520 -11.09 20.55 3.85
C LEU A 520 -11.36 21.79 2.99
N VAL A 521 -12.60 22.29 2.93
CA VAL A 521 -12.92 23.54 2.22
C VAL A 521 -12.18 24.73 2.86
N ASP A 522 -12.22 24.86 4.18
CA ASP A 522 -11.59 25.97 4.89
C ASP A 522 -10.06 26.01 4.71
N LYS A 523 -9.42 24.84 4.69
CA LYS A 523 -7.95 24.72 4.66
C LYS A 523 -7.34 24.64 3.27
N ASN A 524 -8.15 24.48 2.24
CA ASN A 524 -7.68 24.38 0.86
C ASN A 524 -8.35 25.47 0.00
N PRO A 525 -7.75 26.66 -0.15
CA PRO A 525 -8.37 27.78 -0.88
C PRO A 525 -8.74 27.48 -2.34
N ALA A 526 -8.11 26.48 -2.96
CA ALA A 526 -8.44 26.03 -4.31
C ALA A 526 -9.73 25.20 -4.37
N ILE A 527 -10.14 24.59 -3.26
CA ILE A 527 -11.30 23.72 -3.14
C ILE A 527 -12.49 24.53 -2.68
N ARG A 528 -13.59 24.45 -3.41
CA ARG A 528 -14.88 25.06 -3.02
C ARG A 528 -15.94 24.03 -2.69
N THR A 529 -15.87 22.86 -3.32
CA THR A 529 -16.89 21.81 -3.23
C THR A 529 -16.21 20.51 -2.85
N VAL A 530 -16.70 19.83 -1.83
CA VAL A 530 -16.25 18.48 -1.43
C VAL A 530 -17.40 17.51 -1.65
N ILE A 531 -17.13 16.43 -2.38
CA ILE A 531 -18.10 15.38 -2.67
C ILE A 531 -17.64 14.02 -2.16
N ASN A 532 -18.60 13.15 -1.93
CA ASN A 532 -18.41 11.72 -1.76
C ASN A 532 -19.08 10.98 -2.92
N LYS A 533 -18.43 9.95 -3.46
CA LYS A 533 -19.03 9.10 -4.49
C LYS A 533 -19.84 8.00 -3.81
N VAL A 534 -21.12 7.91 -4.17
CA VAL A 534 -22.06 6.98 -3.52
C VAL A 534 -21.93 5.56 -4.09
N ASP A 535 -21.49 5.43 -5.35
CA ASP A 535 -21.35 4.14 -6.04
C ASP A 535 -19.99 3.95 -6.69
N ASN A 536 -19.58 2.69 -6.82
CA ASN A 536 -18.39 2.29 -7.57
C ASN A 536 -18.58 2.56 -9.08
N VAL A 537 -17.70 3.38 -9.65
CA VAL A 537 -17.73 3.72 -11.07
C VAL A 537 -17.40 2.49 -11.92
N GLY A 538 -18.35 2.03 -12.75
CA GLY A 538 -18.02 1.30 -13.98
C GLY A 538 -18.68 -0.06 -14.26
N SER A 539 -19.60 -0.56 -13.43
CA SER A 539 -20.40 -1.76 -13.78
C SER A 539 -21.80 -1.44 -14.33
N GLU A 540 -22.43 -0.34 -13.89
CA GLU A 540 -23.83 -0.05 -14.24
C GLU A 540 -24.02 1.15 -15.19
N SER A 541 -23.01 2.03 -15.34
CA SER A 541 -23.09 3.20 -16.24
C SER A 541 -22.19 3.02 -17.47
N VAL A 542 -22.83 2.89 -18.63
CA VAL A 542 -22.18 2.82 -19.95
C VAL A 542 -21.24 4.01 -20.20
N PHE A 543 -21.55 5.18 -19.64
CA PHE A 543 -20.76 6.41 -19.80
C PHE A 543 -19.76 6.67 -18.67
N ARG A 544 -19.63 5.75 -17.71
CA ARG A 544 -18.76 5.88 -16.53
C ARG A 544 -18.98 7.16 -15.72
N THR A 545 -20.21 7.66 -15.73
CA THR A 545 -20.67 8.69 -14.80
C THR A 545 -20.80 8.09 -13.40
N PHE A 546 -20.82 8.94 -12.37
CA PHE A 546 -20.90 8.50 -10.98
C PHE A 546 -21.98 9.27 -10.23
N GLN A 547 -22.66 8.59 -9.32
CA GLN A 547 -23.54 9.23 -8.34
C GLN A 547 -22.70 9.83 -7.22
N TYR A 548 -23.10 11.01 -6.75
CA TYR A 548 -22.36 11.73 -5.73
C TYR A 548 -23.30 12.45 -4.77
N GLU A 549 -22.81 12.66 -3.55
CA GLU A 549 -23.39 13.58 -2.58
C GLU A 549 -22.41 14.74 -2.33
N VAL A 550 -22.95 15.94 -2.15
CA VAL A 550 -22.15 17.10 -1.72
C VAL A 550 -22.04 17.07 -0.20
N LEU A 551 -20.80 17.00 0.29
CA LEU A 551 -20.50 17.01 1.73
C LEU A 551 -20.34 18.42 2.28
N ALA A 552 -19.70 19.30 1.52
CA ALA A 552 -19.50 20.71 1.86
C ALA A 552 -19.38 21.59 0.59
N GLY A 553 -19.76 22.86 0.70
CA GLY A 553 -19.71 23.81 -0.40
C GLY A 553 -20.95 23.82 -1.31
N PRO A 554 -20.94 24.64 -2.38
CA PRO A 554 -22.05 24.70 -3.33
C PRO A 554 -22.11 23.42 -4.19
N ASN A 555 -23.30 23.04 -4.67
CA ASN A 555 -23.44 21.98 -5.66
C ASN A 555 -23.01 22.48 -7.06
N ASP A 556 -21.71 22.70 -7.22
CA ASP A 556 -21.05 23.10 -8.46
C ASP A 556 -20.00 22.05 -8.82
N LEU A 557 -20.23 21.33 -9.92
CA LEU A 557 -19.30 20.37 -10.51
C LEU A 557 -18.75 20.83 -11.86
N GLN A 558 -19.00 22.09 -12.26
CA GLN A 558 -18.41 22.66 -13.46
C GLN A 558 -16.96 23.04 -13.16
N VAL A 559 -16.04 22.13 -13.48
CA VAL A 559 -14.63 22.24 -13.14
C VAL A 559 -13.82 22.75 -14.33
N GLN A 560 -12.71 23.41 -14.01
CA GLN A 560 -11.66 23.72 -14.95
C GLN A 560 -10.36 23.10 -14.46
N VAL A 561 -9.68 22.37 -15.33
CA VAL A 561 -8.40 21.70 -15.05
C VAL A 561 -7.39 22.05 -16.13
N ALA A 562 -6.12 22.05 -15.75
CA ALA A 562 -5.02 22.23 -16.67
C ALA A 562 -4.14 20.98 -16.66
N GLU A 563 -3.93 20.38 -17.82
CA GLU A 563 -3.08 19.19 -17.98
C GLU A 563 -2.28 19.30 -19.28
N SER A 564 -0.99 18.96 -19.23
CA SER A 564 -0.09 19.00 -20.41
C SER A 564 -0.15 20.34 -21.18
N GLY A 565 -0.26 21.44 -20.43
CA GLY A 565 -0.33 22.79 -20.99
C GLY A 565 -1.64 23.11 -21.73
N CYS A 566 -2.67 22.27 -21.60
CA CYS A 566 -4.01 22.48 -22.16
C CYS A 566 -5.03 22.69 -21.03
N THR A 567 -6.09 23.45 -21.31
CA THR A 567 -7.16 23.72 -20.34
C THR A 567 -8.43 23.00 -20.76
N PHE A 568 -9.01 22.25 -19.84
CA PHE A 568 -10.25 21.52 -20.02
C PHE A 568 -11.30 22.07 -19.06
N GLU A 569 -12.54 22.16 -19.52
CA GLU A 569 -13.65 22.66 -18.73
C GLU A 569 -14.86 21.77 -18.95
N PHE A 570 -15.39 21.20 -17.88
CA PHE A 570 -16.42 20.18 -17.95
C PHE A 570 -17.21 20.02 -16.65
N ASP A 571 -18.37 19.39 -16.74
CA ASP A 571 -19.15 18.96 -15.58
C ASP A 571 -18.64 17.59 -15.14
N TYR A 572 -18.01 17.55 -13.95
CA TYR A 572 -17.35 16.35 -13.45
C TYR A 572 -18.31 15.17 -13.21
N ALA A 573 -19.62 15.40 -13.04
CA ALA A 573 -20.58 14.30 -12.92
C ALA A 573 -20.95 13.65 -14.25
N LYS A 574 -20.78 14.37 -15.38
CA LYS A 574 -21.24 13.93 -16.71
C LYS A 574 -20.16 13.25 -17.53
N VAL A 575 -18.90 13.39 -17.14
CA VAL A 575 -17.76 12.82 -17.88
C VAL A 575 -16.78 12.12 -16.94
N TYR A 576 -16.11 11.10 -17.46
CA TYR A 576 -15.02 10.45 -16.73
C TYR A 576 -13.75 11.32 -16.79
N TRP A 577 -13.18 11.63 -15.61
CA TRP A 577 -11.89 12.31 -15.49
C TRP A 577 -11.08 11.72 -14.33
N ASN A 578 -9.77 11.57 -14.53
CA ASN A 578 -8.85 11.11 -13.50
C ASN A 578 -7.48 11.79 -13.62
N SER A 579 -7.23 12.76 -12.74
CA SER A 579 -5.98 13.53 -12.69
C SER A 579 -4.74 12.65 -12.41
N LYS A 580 -4.89 11.43 -11.88
CA LYS A 580 -3.76 10.50 -11.64
C LYS A 580 -3.20 9.86 -12.91
N LEU A 581 -3.85 10.04 -14.06
CA LEU A 581 -3.40 9.50 -15.34
C LEU A 581 -2.50 10.47 -16.12
N GLU A 582 -2.25 11.68 -15.61
CA GLU A 582 -1.45 12.68 -16.32
C GLU A 582 -0.06 12.16 -16.75
N THR A 583 0.60 11.35 -15.90
CA THR A 583 1.91 10.77 -16.23
C THR A 583 1.83 9.83 -17.43
N GLU A 584 0.77 9.03 -17.52
CA GLU A 584 0.53 8.13 -18.65
C GLU A 584 0.12 8.89 -19.91
N HIS A 585 -0.74 9.91 -19.76
CA HIS A 585 -1.09 10.80 -20.85
C HIS A 585 0.16 11.41 -21.48
N ARG A 586 1.02 12.00 -20.64
CA ARG A 586 2.28 12.61 -21.06
C ARG A 586 3.22 11.60 -21.74
N ARG A 587 3.31 10.38 -21.22
CA ARG A 587 4.15 9.31 -21.79
C ARG A 587 3.72 8.99 -23.22
N LEU A 588 2.44 8.75 -23.48
CA LEU A 588 1.95 8.46 -24.84
C LEU A 588 2.04 9.67 -25.76
N ILE A 589 1.70 10.88 -25.30
CA ILE A 589 1.83 12.11 -26.09
C ILE A 589 3.29 12.34 -26.57
N GLN A 590 4.28 11.96 -25.77
CA GLN A 590 5.70 12.06 -26.14
C GLN A 590 6.14 11.05 -27.21
N LEU A 591 5.38 9.98 -27.45
CA LEU A 591 5.67 9.02 -28.52
C LEU A 591 5.22 9.54 -29.89
N PHE A 592 4.16 10.36 -29.92
CA PHE A 592 3.57 10.86 -31.17
C PHE A 592 4.44 11.95 -31.79
N LYS A 593 4.70 11.85 -33.09
CA LYS A 593 5.53 12.82 -33.81
C LYS A 593 4.67 13.82 -34.58
N PRO A 594 5.08 15.09 -34.68
CA PRO A 594 4.38 16.07 -35.49
C PRO A 594 4.18 15.60 -36.93
N GLY A 595 2.98 15.78 -37.48
CA GLY A 595 2.59 15.31 -38.81
C GLY A 595 2.09 13.86 -38.87
N GLU A 596 2.20 13.07 -37.80
CA GLU A 596 1.56 11.75 -37.71
C GLU A 596 0.06 11.86 -37.49
N VAL A 597 -0.66 10.77 -37.77
CA VAL A 597 -2.09 10.62 -37.44
C VAL A 597 -2.26 9.65 -36.28
N VAL A 598 -3.00 10.07 -35.27
CA VAL A 598 -3.38 9.31 -34.08
C VAL A 598 -4.89 9.18 -34.01
N CYS A 599 -5.38 7.99 -33.72
CA CYS A 599 -6.78 7.73 -33.42
C CYS A 599 -6.96 7.47 -31.93
N ASP A 600 -7.65 8.37 -31.24
CA ASP A 600 -8.05 8.20 -29.85
C ASP A 600 -9.49 7.68 -29.84
N VAL A 601 -9.65 6.37 -29.59
CA VAL A 601 -10.93 5.66 -29.79
C VAL A 601 -11.93 5.94 -28.65
N MET A 602 -11.41 6.25 -27.46
CA MET A 602 -12.19 6.56 -26.24
C MET A 602 -11.60 7.82 -25.58
N ALA A 603 -11.68 8.92 -26.31
CA ALA A 603 -11.01 10.17 -26.00
C ALA A 603 -11.55 10.87 -24.75
N GLY A 604 -12.76 10.58 -24.29
CA GLY A 604 -13.43 11.39 -23.28
C GLY A 604 -13.48 12.85 -23.73
N ILE A 605 -12.92 13.75 -22.92
CA ILE A 605 -12.78 15.18 -23.24
C ILE A 605 -11.45 15.54 -23.95
N GLY A 606 -10.65 14.52 -24.31
CA GLY A 606 -9.43 14.64 -25.10
C GLY A 606 -8.13 14.91 -24.34
N PRO A 607 -7.82 14.24 -23.21
CA PRO A 607 -6.55 14.43 -22.51
C PRO A 607 -5.33 13.96 -23.33
N PHE A 608 -5.49 12.99 -24.25
CA PHE A 608 -4.46 12.67 -25.25
C PHE A 608 -4.59 13.56 -26.49
N ALA A 609 -5.81 13.66 -27.02
CA ALA A 609 -6.07 14.28 -28.31
C ALA A 609 -5.71 15.77 -28.38
N VAL A 610 -6.13 16.56 -27.39
CA VAL A 610 -5.93 18.02 -27.40
C VAL A 610 -4.45 18.39 -27.25
N PRO A 611 -3.68 17.81 -26.30
CA PRO A 611 -2.25 18.06 -26.21
C PRO A 611 -1.46 17.53 -27.41
N ALA A 612 -1.82 16.38 -27.98
CA ALA A 612 -1.19 15.86 -29.19
C ALA A 612 -1.42 16.82 -30.38
N GLY A 613 -2.64 17.32 -30.56
CA GLY A 613 -2.96 18.35 -31.55
C GLY A 613 -2.14 19.63 -31.38
N LYS A 614 -1.90 20.04 -30.12
CA LYS A 614 -1.05 21.19 -29.81
C LYS A 614 0.42 20.99 -30.18
N ASN A 615 0.87 19.74 -30.25
CA ASN A 615 2.20 19.35 -30.73
C ASN A 615 2.25 19.14 -32.26
N GLY A 616 1.18 19.46 -32.99
CA GLY A 616 1.13 19.33 -34.46
C GLY A 616 0.87 17.91 -34.95
N VAL A 617 0.28 17.05 -34.12
CA VAL A 617 -0.15 15.71 -34.48
C VAL A 617 -1.61 15.76 -34.94
N PHE A 618 -1.94 15.11 -36.04
CA PHE A 618 -3.32 14.98 -36.47
C PHE A 618 -4.04 13.94 -35.61
N VAL A 619 -5.19 14.28 -35.02
CA VAL A 619 -5.91 13.39 -34.13
C VAL A 619 -7.37 13.24 -34.54
N TRP A 620 -7.80 12.01 -34.76
CA TRP A 620 -9.21 11.65 -34.83
C TRP A 620 -9.62 11.15 -33.45
N ALA A 621 -10.42 11.95 -32.76
CA ALA A 621 -10.76 11.73 -31.35
C ALA A 621 -12.23 11.37 -31.22
N ASN A 622 -12.53 10.18 -30.73
CA ASN A 622 -13.89 9.64 -30.60
C ASN A 622 -14.24 9.38 -29.15
N ASP A 623 -15.47 9.69 -28.76
CA ASP A 623 -16.03 9.19 -27.51
C ASP A 623 -17.52 8.91 -27.68
N MET A 624 -18.02 7.82 -27.07
CA MET A 624 -19.43 7.43 -27.20
C MET A 624 -20.36 8.30 -26.35
N ASN A 625 -19.86 8.95 -25.29
CA ASN A 625 -20.66 9.81 -24.44
C ASN A 625 -20.88 11.19 -25.12
N PRO A 626 -22.13 11.60 -25.41
CA PRO A 626 -22.41 12.88 -26.05
C PRO A 626 -21.92 14.09 -25.25
N GLU A 627 -21.90 14.01 -23.91
CA GLU A 627 -21.38 15.08 -23.05
C GLU A 627 -19.85 15.17 -23.16
N SER A 628 -19.14 14.03 -23.15
CA SER A 628 -17.70 13.98 -23.42
C SER A 628 -17.37 14.61 -24.77
N TYR A 629 -18.10 14.24 -25.82
CA TYR A 629 -17.95 14.83 -27.16
C TYR A 629 -18.20 16.33 -27.19
N ARG A 630 -19.22 16.82 -26.46
CA ARG A 630 -19.50 18.26 -26.34
C ARG A 630 -18.31 18.98 -25.71
N TYR A 631 -17.82 18.51 -24.57
CA TYR A 631 -16.67 19.10 -23.88
C TYR A 631 -15.35 18.94 -24.66
N LEU A 632 -15.18 17.87 -25.42
CA LEU A 632 -14.06 17.69 -26.36
C LEU A 632 -14.05 18.80 -27.43
N LYS A 633 -15.20 19.09 -28.05
CA LYS A 633 -15.32 20.21 -29.01
C LYS A 633 -14.96 21.55 -28.37
N ASP A 634 -15.42 21.79 -27.14
CA ASP A 634 -15.12 23.01 -26.40
C ASP A 634 -13.62 23.09 -26.08
N ALA A 635 -13.00 21.98 -25.66
CA ALA A 635 -11.56 21.89 -25.40
C ALA A 635 -10.72 22.13 -26.66
N ILE A 636 -11.12 21.57 -27.81
CA ILE A 636 -10.45 21.77 -29.10
C ILE A 636 -10.42 23.25 -29.47
N LYS A 637 -11.56 23.95 -29.37
CA LYS A 637 -11.67 25.39 -29.63
C LYS A 637 -10.86 26.22 -28.64
N LYS A 638 -11.01 25.91 -27.34
CA LYS A 638 -10.34 26.65 -26.26
C LYS A 638 -8.82 26.57 -26.37
N ASN A 639 -8.30 25.42 -26.79
CA ASN A 639 -6.86 25.19 -26.94
C ASN A 639 -6.31 25.49 -28.35
N LYS A 640 -7.18 25.92 -29.29
CA LYS A 640 -6.83 26.34 -30.66
C LYS A 640 -6.18 25.23 -31.48
N VAL A 641 -6.73 24.03 -31.42
CA VAL A 641 -6.21 22.84 -32.11
C VAL A 641 -7.18 22.30 -33.18
N GLU A 642 -8.14 23.10 -33.64
CA GLU A 642 -9.18 22.73 -34.62
C GLU A 642 -8.60 22.17 -35.93
N GLN A 643 -7.42 22.65 -36.33
CA GLN A 643 -6.75 22.20 -37.56
C GLN A 643 -6.15 20.79 -37.43
N PHE A 644 -5.89 20.35 -36.20
CA PHE A 644 -5.20 19.10 -35.91
C PHE A 644 -6.14 18.05 -35.31
N VAL A 645 -7.16 18.45 -34.54
CA VAL A 645 -8.03 17.52 -33.81
C VAL A 645 -9.45 17.53 -34.37
N ARG A 646 -9.90 16.38 -34.85
CA ARG A 646 -11.25 16.14 -35.39
C ARG A 646 -12.05 15.29 -34.40
N PRO A 647 -13.14 15.81 -33.81
CA PRO A 647 -13.92 15.08 -32.82
C PRO A 647 -15.07 14.27 -33.45
N PHE A 648 -15.35 13.09 -32.91
CA PHE A 648 -16.40 12.16 -33.32
C PHE A 648 -17.19 11.65 -32.10
N CYS A 649 -18.44 11.23 -32.32
CA CYS A 649 -19.34 10.74 -31.28
C CYS A 649 -20.00 9.43 -31.72
N GLU A 650 -19.26 8.33 -31.66
CA GLU A 650 -19.66 7.06 -32.23
C GLU A 650 -19.21 5.87 -31.36
N ASP A 651 -19.77 4.69 -31.61
CA ASP A 651 -19.24 3.45 -31.04
C ASP A 651 -17.80 3.19 -31.53
N GLY A 652 -16.92 2.82 -30.59
CA GLY A 652 -15.49 2.65 -30.86
C GLY A 652 -15.17 1.57 -31.90
N ARG A 653 -15.97 0.50 -32.00
CA ARG A 653 -15.77 -0.57 -32.98
C ARG A 653 -16.00 -0.06 -34.39
N ALA A 654 -17.07 0.70 -34.58
CA ALA A 654 -17.40 1.31 -35.86
C ALA A 654 -16.43 2.45 -36.21
N PHE A 655 -16.00 3.22 -35.20
CA PHE A 655 -15.05 4.32 -35.36
C PHE A 655 -13.68 3.87 -35.88
N ILE A 656 -13.08 2.79 -35.36
CA ILE A 656 -11.75 2.28 -35.81
C ILE A 656 -11.71 2.12 -37.34
N HIS A 657 -12.75 1.53 -37.88
CA HIS A 657 -12.94 1.32 -39.31
C HIS A 657 -13.18 2.62 -40.07
N ARG A 658 -14.15 3.44 -39.64
CA ARG A 658 -14.47 4.71 -40.30
C ARG A 658 -13.32 5.71 -40.26
N ALA A 659 -12.56 5.76 -39.17
CA ALA A 659 -11.42 6.64 -39.02
C ALA A 659 -10.34 6.31 -40.06
N THR A 660 -10.08 5.03 -40.30
CA THR A 660 -9.11 4.59 -41.31
C THR A 660 -9.53 5.04 -42.72
N ASP A 661 -10.79 4.80 -43.09
CA ASP A 661 -11.33 5.22 -44.39
C ASP A 661 -11.33 6.76 -44.52
N SER A 662 -11.68 7.47 -43.44
CA SER A 662 -11.72 8.94 -43.37
C SER A 662 -10.34 9.59 -43.47
N VAL A 663 -9.31 9.01 -42.87
CA VAL A 663 -7.93 9.49 -42.94
C VAL A 663 -7.39 9.36 -44.36
N LEU A 664 -7.62 8.21 -45.00
CA LEU A 664 -7.24 7.99 -46.40
C LEU A 664 -7.93 8.98 -47.33
N ALA A 665 -9.24 9.19 -47.17
CA ALA A 665 -10.00 10.16 -47.96
C ALA A 665 -9.49 11.59 -47.75
N ALA A 666 -9.21 11.99 -46.50
CA ALA A 666 -8.66 13.31 -46.19
C ALA A 666 -7.30 13.54 -46.87
N SER A 667 -6.44 12.52 -46.85
CA SER A 667 -5.14 12.58 -47.55
C SER A 667 -5.31 12.70 -49.07
N GLN A 668 -6.22 11.93 -49.66
CA GLN A 668 -6.52 11.98 -51.10
C GLN A 668 -7.13 13.32 -51.54
N ASN A 669 -7.92 13.95 -50.67
CA ASN A 669 -8.48 15.28 -50.90
C ASN A 669 -7.43 16.40 -50.77
N GLY A 670 -6.21 16.09 -50.31
CA GLY A 670 -5.16 17.07 -50.09
C GLY A 670 -5.38 17.94 -48.85
N ASP A 671 -6.11 17.44 -47.85
CA ASP A 671 -6.29 18.15 -46.58
C ASP A 671 -4.94 18.40 -45.90
N TYR A 672 -4.81 19.57 -45.27
CA TYR A 672 -3.60 19.97 -44.56
C TYR A 672 -3.93 20.83 -43.34
N ALA A 673 -3.01 20.91 -42.39
CA ALA A 673 -2.99 21.94 -41.35
C ALA A 673 -1.95 23.02 -41.67
N VAL A 674 -2.20 24.24 -41.21
CA VAL A 674 -1.27 25.37 -41.31
C VAL A 674 -0.55 25.50 -39.98
N ALA A 675 0.73 25.14 -39.95
CA ALA A 675 1.56 25.30 -38.77
C ALA A 675 2.19 26.70 -38.75
N THR A 676 1.87 27.50 -37.74
CA THR A 676 2.59 28.75 -37.43
C THR A 676 3.82 28.45 -36.59
N GLN A 677 5.02 28.79 -37.06
CA GLN A 677 6.25 28.67 -36.28
C GLN A 677 6.13 29.44 -34.95
N LYS A 678 6.65 28.84 -33.87
CA LYS A 678 6.77 29.50 -32.56
C LYS A 678 7.45 30.86 -32.73
N ARG A 679 6.87 31.89 -32.11
CA ARG A 679 7.39 33.27 -32.12
C ARG A 679 8.89 33.24 -31.75
N PRO A 680 9.80 33.75 -32.61
CA PRO A 680 11.19 33.88 -32.23
C PRO A 680 11.30 34.80 -31.01
N ALA A 681 12.32 34.56 -30.18
CA ALA A 681 12.66 35.45 -29.05
C ALA A 681 12.78 36.90 -29.55
N ARG A 682 12.35 37.86 -28.72
CA ARG A 682 12.22 39.29 -29.04
C ARG A 682 13.41 39.80 -29.88
N GLY A 683 13.14 40.18 -31.14
CA GLY A 683 14.10 40.91 -31.99
C GLY A 683 14.22 40.48 -33.46
N ALA A 684 13.73 39.30 -33.84
CA ALA A 684 13.85 38.82 -35.23
C ALA A 684 12.73 39.37 -36.14
N LYS A 685 13.09 39.76 -37.38
CA LYS A 685 12.18 40.31 -38.39
C LYS A 685 11.03 39.35 -38.73
N ARG A 686 9.87 39.95 -39.01
CA ARG A 686 8.55 39.35 -39.18
C ARG A 686 8.34 38.82 -40.61
N ASN A 687 9.00 37.73 -40.99
CA ASN A 687 8.58 36.90 -42.12
C ASN A 687 8.24 35.51 -41.58
N GLN A 688 6.98 35.31 -41.18
CA GLN A 688 6.47 33.98 -40.82
C GLN A 688 6.01 33.30 -42.11
N GLU A 689 6.83 32.42 -42.68
CA GLU A 689 6.38 31.50 -43.72
C GLU A 689 5.39 30.51 -43.09
N LEU A 690 4.20 30.42 -43.69
CA LEU A 690 3.17 29.46 -43.29
C LEU A 690 3.57 28.09 -43.85
N THR A 691 3.90 27.14 -42.98
CA THR A 691 4.19 25.76 -43.39
C THR A 691 2.90 24.94 -43.43
N HIS A 692 2.57 24.42 -44.61
CA HIS A 692 1.46 23.49 -44.81
C HIS A 692 1.91 22.06 -44.48
N VAL A 693 1.23 21.42 -43.52
CA VAL A 693 1.50 20.04 -43.12
C VAL A 693 0.36 19.18 -43.68
N PRO A 694 0.61 18.33 -44.70
CA PRO A 694 -0.43 17.48 -45.28
C PRO A 694 -0.80 16.32 -44.36
N ILE A 695 -2.06 15.87 -44.44
CA ILE A 695 -2.52 14.69 -43.69
C ILE A 695 -2.00 13.42 -44.38
N PRO A 696 -1.27 12.52 -43.68
CA PRO A 696 -0.83 11.26 -44.26
C PRO A 696 -2.02 10.29 -44.47
N PRO A 697 -1.93 9.36 -45.43
CA PRO A 697 -3.02 8.45 -45.78
C PRO A 697 -3.18 7.27 -44.83
N THR A 698 -2.36 7.18 -43.78
CA THR A 698 -2.33 6.05 -42.85
C THR A 698 -2.24 6.54 -41.41
N ILE A 699 -2.86 5.79 -40.50
CA ILE A 699 -2.81 6.04 -39.06
C ILE A 699 -1.51 5.48 -38.49
N SER A 700 -0.79 6.28 -37.70
CA SER A 700 0.45 5.86 -37.03
C SER A 700 0.16 5.18 -35.70
N HIS A 701 -0.79 5.70 -34.92
CA HIS A 701 -1.12 5.16 -33.60
C HIS A 701 -2.63 5.06 -33.34
N PHE A 702 -3.04 4.02 -32.62
CA PHE A 702 -4.34 3.95 -31.96
C PHE A 702 -4.15 3.98 -30.45
N VAL A 703 -5.01 4.72 -29.75
CA VAL A 703 -5.05 4.77 -28.29
C VAL A 703 -6.43 4.36 -27.81
N MET A 704 -6.47 3.41 -26.87
CA MET A 704 -7.70 2.93 -26.24
C MET A 704 -7.54 2.99 -24.72
N ASN A 705 -8.05 4.05 -24.09
CA ASN A 705 -8.02 4.21 -22.63
C ASN A 705 -9.35 3.79 -21.98
N LEU A 706 -9.70 2.52 -22.15
CA LEU A 706 -10.91 1.93 -21.59
C LEU A 706 -10.58 0.63 -20.83
N PRO A 707 -9.85 0.67 -19.69
CA PRO A 707 -9.08 -0.50 -19.23
C PRO A 707 -9.89 -1.75 -18.84
N ALA A 708 -11.19 -1.58 -18.56
CA ALA A 708 -12.08 -2.70 -18.30
C ALA A 708 -12.34 -3.58 -19.53
N SER A 709 -12.45 -2.98 -20.73
CA SER A 709 -12.95 -3.66 -21.94
C SER A 709 -12.17 -3.33 -23.22
N ALA A 710 -11.14 -2.48 -23.20
CA ALA A 710 -10.42 -2.05 -24.41
C ALA A 710 -9.85 -3.20 -25.24
N ILE A 711 -9.45 -4.32 -24.61
CA ILE A 711 -8.94 -5.51 -25.32
C ILE A 711 -10.01 -6.10 -26.26
N GLU A 712 -11.29 -6.02 -25.90
CA GLU A 712 -12.40 -6.54 -26.71
C GLU A 712 -12.58 -5.78 -28.04
N PHE A 713 -11.97 -4.59 -28.18
CA PHE A 713 -12.01 -3.80 -29.42
C PHE A 713 -10.87 -4.16 -30.37
N VAL A 714 -9.86 -4.93 -29.93
CA VAL A 714 -8.67 -5.25 -30.72
C VAL A 714 -9.01 -6.08 -31.97
N GLY A 715 -10.06 -6.91 -31.91
CA GLY A 715 -10.54 -7.65 -33.09
C GLY A 715 -10.96 -6.74 -34.26
N CYS A 716 -11.29 -5.47 -34.00
CA CYS A 716 -11.66 -4.49 -35.04
C CYS A 716 -10.48 -4.02 -35.91
N TYR A 717 -9.23 -4.37 -35.57
CA TYR A 717 -8.09 -4.12 -36.45
C TYR A 717 -7.96 -5.15 -37.59
N ARG A 718 -8.78 -6.20 -37.60
CA ARG A 718 -8.82 -7.16 -38.70
C ARG A 718 -9.38 -6.52 -39.97
N GLY A 719 -8.63 -6.61 -41.06
CA GLY A 719 -8.98 -6.02 -42.35
C GLY A 719 -9.06 -4.49 -42.35
N LEU A 720 -8.30 -3.86 -41.46
CA LEU A 720 -8.19 -2.40 -41.35
C LEU A 720 -7.73 -1.74 -42.65
N TYR A 721 -6.82 -2.39 -43.38
CA TYR A 721 -6.21 -1.89 -44.62
C TYR A 721 -6.31 -2.89 -45.77
N ALA A 722 -7.33 -3.74 -45.78
CA ALA A 722 -7.54 -4.70 -46.86
C ALA A 722 -7.58 -3.98 -48.23
N GLY A 723 -6.74 -4.43 -49.18
CA GLY A 723 -6.62 -3.82 -50.52
C GLY A 723 -5.78 -2.55 -50.58
N HIS A 724 -5.15 -2.14 -49.48
CA HIS A 724 -4.30 -0.95 -49.36
C HIS A 724 -2.88 -1.31 -48.89
N GLU A 725 -2.41 -2.51 -49.20
CA GLU A 725 -1.10 -3.06 -48.81
C GLU A 725 0.05 -2.17 -49.32
N ALA A 726 -0.12 -1.57 -50.50
CA ALA A 726 0.86 -0.70 -51.14
C ALA A 726 1.16 0.59 -50.38
N LEU A 727 0.35 0.95 -49.37
CA LEU A 727 0.60 2.11 -48.51
C LEU A 727 1.71 1.88 -47.48
N PHE A 728 2.10 0.62 -47.25
CA PHE A 728 3.01 0.22 -46.18
C PHE A 728 4.29 -0.45 -46.69
N GLU A 729 5.22 -0.72 -45.79
CA GLU A 729 6.41 -1.54 -46.07
C GLU A 729 6.03 -2.89 -46.72
N PRO A 730 6.82 -3.40 -47.69
CA PRO A 730 8.06 -2.82 -48.22
C PRO A 730 7.84 -1.78 -49.34
N THR A 731 6.60 -1.50 -49.74
CA THR A 731 6.30 -0.57 -50.86
C THR A 731 6.60 0.88 -50.49
N THR A 732 6.41 1.26 -49.23
CA THR A 732 6.79 2.56 -48.66
C THR A 732 7.62 2.36 -47.39
N GLU A 733 8.12 3.44 -46.78
CA GLU A 733 8.77 3.41 -45.46
C GLU A 733 7.77 3.40 -44.28
N ARG A 734 6.46 3.31 -44.56
CA ARG A 734 5.43 3.39 -43.52
C ARG A 734 5.14 2.04 -42.91
N LYS A 735 5.22 1.98 -41.59
CA LYS A 735 4.83 0.81 -40.80
C LYS A 735 3.31 0.79 -40.56
N LEU A 736 2.78 -0.38 -40.23
CA LEU A 736 1.42 -0.54 -39.74
C LEU A 736 1.20 0.24 -38.43
N PRO A 737 -0.04 0.53 -38.03
CA PRO A 737 -0.30 1.30 -36.82
C PRO A 737 0.24 0.62 -35.56
N LEU A 738 0.72 1.41 -34.61
CA LEU A 738 1.01 0.96 -33.25
C LEU A 738 -0.24 1.14 -32.38
N VAL A 739 -0.71 0.07 -31.75
CA VAL A 739 -1.91 0.11 -30.91
C VAL A 739 -1.49 0.16 -29.44
N HIS A 740 -2.03 1.11 -28.69
CA HIS A 740 -1.86 1.26 -27.26
C HIS A 740 -3.19 0.95 -26.53
N VAL A 741 -3.23 -0.20 -25.87
CA VAL A 741 -4.43 -0.72 -25.19
C VAL A 741 -4.23 -0.67 -23.69
N HIS A 742 -4.97 0.19 -23.00
CA HIS A 742 -4.98 0.14 -21.55
C HIS A 742 -5.84 -1.02 -21.08
N CYS A 743 -5.41 -1.72 -20.03
CA CYS A 743 -6.14 -2.84 -19.47
C CYS A 743 -5.89 -3.00 -17.97
N PHE A 744 -6.75 -3.76 -17.30
CA PHE A 744 -6.50 -4.22 -15.95
C PHE A 744 -6.06 -5.68 -15.93
N SER A 745 -5.12 -6.00 -15.04
CA SER A 745 -4.75 -7.38 -14.68
C SER A 745 -4.46 -7.48 -13.17
N PHE A 746 -4.28 -8.70 -12.69
CA PHE A 746 -4.00 -8.98 -11.28
C PHE A 746 -2.63 -8.44 -10.87
N LYS A 747 -2.49 -8.08 -9.60
CA LYS A 747 -1.20 -7.69 -9.02
C LYS A 747 -0.40 -8.95 -8.70
N ALA A 748 0.68 -9.17 -9.44
CA ALA A 748 1.67 -10.20 -9.18
C ALA A 748 3.06 -9.68 -9.61
N ASP A 749 4.11 -10.19 -8.95
CA ASP A 749 5.50 -9.78 -9.19
C ASP A 749 6.22 -10.66 -10.23
N ASP A 750 5.51 -11.64 -10.81
CA ASP A 750 6.00 -12.57 -11.83
C ASP A 750 5.48 -12.21 -13.24
N GLU A 751 5.76 -13.06 -14.23
CA GLU A 751 5.30 -12.84 -15.62
C GLU A 751 3.80 -13.14 -15.82
N THR A 752 3.08 -13.57 -14.79
CA THR A 752 1.66 -13.98 -14.89
C THR A 752 0.76 -12.87 -15.47
N PRO A 753 0.84 -11.59 -15.04
CA PRO A 753 0.02 -10.52 -15.60
C PRO A 753 0.37 -10.23 -17.07
N LEU A 754 1.64 -10.39 -17.45
CA LEU A 754 2.11 -10.17 -18.82
C LEU A 754 1.52 -11.23 -19.78
N ASN A 755 1.54 -12.48 -19.34
CA ASN A 755 1.00 -13.62 -20.09
C ASN A 755 -0.53 -13.53 -20.19
N ASP A 756 -1.25 -13.21 -19.11
CA ASP A 756 -2.70 -12.99 -19.12
C ASP A 756 -3.10 -11.93 -20.17
N ILE A 757 -2.43 -10.78 -20.17
CA ILE A 757 -2.70 -9.70 -21.11
C ILE A 757 -2.48 -10.17 -22.55
N CYS A 758 -1.37 -10.86 -22.83
CA CYS A 758 -1.06 -11.36 -24.16
C CYS A 758 -2.04 -12.44 -24.63
N GLU A 759 -2.47 -13.34 -23.75
CA GLU A 759 -3.48 -14.36 -24.04
C GLU A 759 -4.83 -13.74 -24.40
N ARG A 760 -5.28 -12.73 -23.63
CA ARG A 760 -6.51 -12.00 -23.89
C ARG A 760 -6.46 -11.24 -25.22
N ILE A 761 -5.33 -10.59 -25.53
CA ILE A 761 -5.13 -9.93 -26.83
C ILE A 761 -5.13 -10.98 -27.96
N THR A 762 -4.40 -12.09 -27.81
CA THR A 762 -4.33 -13.19 -28.79
C THR A 762 -5.72 -13.72 -29.13
N LYS A 763 -6.55 -13.92 -28.11
CA LYS A 763 -7.94 -14.39 -28.25
C LYS A 763 -8.79 -13.44 -29.09
N GLU A 764 -8.73 -12.13 -28.82
CA GLU A 764 -9.57 -11.14 -29.49
C GLU A 764 -9.04 -10.78 -30.90
N ILE A 765 -7.73 -10.71 -31.08
CA ILE A 765 -7.12 -10.36 -32.37
C ILE A 765 -7.05 -11.54 -33.35
N GLY A 766 -7.05 -12.77 -32.83
CA GLY A 766 -6.92 -14.00 -33.61
C GLY A 766 -5.51 -14.23 -34.17
N PHE A 767 -4.46 -13.73 -33.50
CA PHE A 767 -3.05 -13.86 -33.89
C PHE A 767 -2.16 -14.10 -32.65
N GLU A 768 -1.17 -14.98 -32.79
CA GLU A 768 -0.01 -15.22 -31.92
C GLU A 768 0.58 -13.98 -31.19
N MET A 769 0.17 -13.58 -29.97
CA MET A 769 0.83 -12.47 -29.26
C MET A 769 1.63 -12.93 -28.03
N LYS A 770 2.86 -12.43 -27.88
CA LYS A 770 3.76 -12.75 -26.76
C LYS A 770 4.35 -11.49 -26.12
N PRO A 771 4.73 -11.50 -24.83
CA PRO A 771 5.46 -10.38 -24.24
C PRO A 771 6.77 -10.09 -24.98
N GLY A 772 7.09 -8.82 -25.23
CA GLY A 772 8.31 -8.45 -25.95
C GLY A 772 8.37 -6.98 -26.40
N ASP A 773 9.04 -6.74 -27.53
CA ASP A 773 9.18 -5.41 -28.14
C ASP A 773 7.95 -5.06 -29.00
N SER A 774 7.34 -3.90 -28.75
CA SER A 774 6.17 -3.43 -29.50
C SER A 774 6.41 -3.19 -30.98
N GLU A 775 7.67 -3.02 -31.40
CA GLU A 775 8.05 -2.88 -32.82
C GLU A 775 8.12 -4.22 -33.57
N ALA A 776 8.27 -5.33 -32.85
CA ALA A 776 8.34 -6.66 -33.43
C ALA A 776 6.94 -7.25 -33.65
N GLU A 777 6.72 -7.87 -34.81
CA GLU A 777 5.44 -8.52 -35.13
C GLU A 777 5.17 -9.69 -34.17
N GLY A 778 3.94 -9.77 -33.66
CA GLY A 778 3.53 -10.78 -32.67
C GLY A 778 4.07 -10.55 -31.25
N GLN A 779 4.69 -9.40 -30.97
CA GLN A 779 5.17 -9.04 -29.64
C GLN A 779 4.41 -7.84 -29.05
N VAL A 780 4.27 -7.85 -27.72
CA VAL A 780 3.54 -6.84 -26.95
C VAL A 780 4.45 -6.27 -25.86
N ALA A 781 4.70 -4.96 -25.92
CA ALA A 781 5.34 -4.25 -24.81
C ALA A 781 4.28 -3.87 -23.77
N ILE A 782 4.45 -4.30 -22.53
CA ILE A 782 3.48 -4.06 -21.46
C ILE A 782 4.11 -3.10 -20.45
N HIS A 783 3.48 -1.94 -20.29
CA HIS A 783 3.91 -0.91 -19.34
C HIS A 783 2.99 -0.90 -18.12
N ASP A 784 3.57 -0.92 -16.92
CA ASP A 784 2.86 -0.72 -15.66
C ASP A 784 2.52 0.76 -15.50
N VAL A 785 1.22 1.08 -15.41
CA VAL A 785 0.72 2.45 -15.34
C VAL A 785 0.53 2.90 -13.89
N ARG A 786 -0.22 2.11 -13.11
CA ARG A 786 -0.54 2.42 -11.69
C ARG A 786 -1.25 1.28 -10.99
N ASP A 787 -1.11 1.26 -9.66
CA ASP A 787 -2.01 0.51 -8.78
C ASP A 787 -3.42 1.14 -8.76
N VAL A 788 -4.44 0.28 -8.84
CA VAL A 788 -5.86 0.68 -8.90
C VAL A 788 -6.61 0.27 -7.64
N ALA A 789 -6.39 -0.97 -7.19
CA ALA A 789 -6.91 -1.53 -5.96
C ALA A 789 -5.89 -2.54 -5.40
N PRO A 790 -6.04 -3.04 -4.16
CA PRO A 790 -5.04 -3.92 -3.54
C PRO A 790 -4.61 -5.13 -4.40
N SER A 791 -5.55 -5.73 -5.14
CA SER A 791 -5.30 -6.89 -6.02
C SER A 791 -5.25 -6.55 -7.52
N LYS A 792 -5.36 -5.27 -7.90
CA LYS A 792 -5.62 -4.87 -9.29
C LYS A 792 -4.72 -3.71 -9.72
N ARG A 793 -4.09 -3.89 -10.88
CA ARG A 793 -3.18 -2.92 -11.49
C ARG A 793 -3.61 -2.58 -12.91
N MET A 794 -3.28 -1.36 -13.33
CA MET A 794 -3.51 -0.88 -14.68
C MET A 794 -2.22 -0.99 -15.51
N PHE A 795 -2.34 -1.51 -16.71
CA PHE A 795 -1.27 -1.66 -17.67
C PHE A 795 -1.62 -0.99 -19.00
N CYS A 796 -0.61 -0.66 -19.79
CA CYS A 796 -0.73 -0.22 -21.18
C CYS A 796 0.04 -1.20 -22.07
N ALA A 797 -0.70 -2.03 -22.82
CA ALA A 797 -0.18 -3.01 -23.76
C ALA A 797 -0.03 -2.36 -25.14
N SER A 798 1.19 -2.33 -25.67
CA SER A 798 1.53 -1.70 -26.94
C SER A 798 2.04 -2.72 -27.94
N PHE A 799 1.46 -2.78 -29.13
CA PHE A 799 1.89 -3.71 -30.19
C PHE A 799 1.60 -3.16 -31.59
N ARG A 800 2.42 -3.56 -32.56
CA ARG A 800 2.19 -3.28 -33.98
C ARG A 800 1.09 -4.22 -34.50
N VAL A 801 0.10 -3.69 -35.23
CA VAL A 801 -0.92 -4.56 -35.85
C VAL A 801 -0.21 -5.57 -36.78
N PRO A 802 -0.41 -6.89 -36.60
CA PRO A 802 0.21 -7.88 -37.49
C PRO A 802 -0.29 -7.73 -38.92
N ARG A 803 0.58 -7.99 -39.91
CA ARG A 803 0.25 -7.85 -41.33
C ARG A 803 -0.91 -8.73 -41.74
N ASP A 804 -0.89 -9.99 -41.31
CA ASP A 804 -1.95 -10.96 -41.60
C ASP A 804 -3.31 -10.54 -41.04
N VAL A 805 -3.32 -9.75 -39.96
CA VAL A 805 -4.54 -9.20 -39.37
C VAL A 805 -4.98 -7.96 -40.14
N ALA A 806 -4.08 -7.00 -40.37
CA ALA A 806 -4.39 -5.73 -41.00
C ALA A 806 -4.93 -5.88 -42.44
N PHE A 807 -4.42 -6.85 -43.19
CA PHE A 807 -4.77 -7.08 -44.60
C PHE A 807 -5.73 -8.26 -44.81
N ALA A 808 -6.21 -8.88 -43.73
CA ALA A 808 -7.27 -9.89 -43.83
C ALA A 808 -8.54 -9.32 -44.50
N PRO A 809 -9.40 -10.17 -45.10
CA PRO A 809 -10.72 -9.71 -45.55
C PRO A 809 -11.49 -9.05 -44.40
N ARG A 810 -11.99 -7.84 -44.65
CA ARG A 810 -12.82 -7.11 -43.68
C ARG A 810 -14.09 -7.95 -43.42
N SER A 811 -14.34 -8.29 -42.17
CA SER A 811 -15.59 -8.95 -41.80
C SER A 811 -16.75 -8.02 -42.18
N ARG A 812 -17.62 -8.43 -43.10
CA ARG A 812 -18.91 -7.76 -43.30
C ARG A 812 -19.67 -7.94 -41.99
N GLY A 813 -19.86 -6.84 -41.26
CA GLY A 813 -20.20 -6.85 -39.84
C GLY A 813 -21.32 -7.81 -39.46
N GLU A 814 -21.02 -8.72 -38.53
CA GLU A 814 -22.02 -9.09 -37.54
C GLU A 814 -22.10 -7.92 -36.57
N SER A 815 -23.12 -7.09 -36.74
CA SER A 815 -23.65 -6.31 -35.63
C SER A 815 -24.08 -7.30 -34.56
N ARG A 816 -23.19 -7.63 -33.61
CA ARG A 816 -23.65 -8.23 -32.35
C ARG A 816 -24.60 -7.20 -31.72
N PRO A 817 -25.87 -7.57 -31.45
CA PRO A 817 -26.78 -6.66 -30.78
C PRO A 817 -26.26 -6.34 -29.37
N LEU A 818 -26.57 -5.11 -28.94
CA LEU A 818 -26.22 -4.48 -27.67
C LEU A 818 -26.41 -5.40 -26.45
#